data_AF-A0A8T3WR01-F1
#
_entry.id   AF-A0A8T3WR01-F1
#
_cell.length_a   1.000
_cell.length_b   1.000
_cell.length_c   1.000
_cell.angle_alpha   90.00
_cell.angle_beta   90.00
_cell.angle_gamma   90.00
#
_symmetry.space_group_name_H-M   'P 1'
#
loop_
_entity.id
_entity.type
_entity.pdbx_description
1 polymer ?
#
loop_
_entity_poly.entity_id
_entity_poly.type
_entity_poly.pdbx_seq_one_letter_code
_entity_poly.pdbx_strand_id
1 'polypeptide(L)'
;MRFCLFVAVFILLSLNAGASWRTFQNDSRNTGAADGIGHFPLQTANFSDNSLGMDFQPLVDDLNADGGNEIAVFSNNSLIIFNPQLNILTQTKVGQILGQPTLFDFDNDDFIEIIFNSRQNSTDYFFAYQYNNLDLQQESNITLGNASFGGIKCININGTGFCVFKDKGNYVHIVNMDSETDSSYSTSAYNETRQTVPAIGDIDNDGAYEAVFWLNNDSGGGYGFLVFDLDQRKVDWIVDNIFSPFITNFALKGQPVLVDLNNDRKLEIAASVFYDDALNIDFATDWYTELFVYSFNGTKLFSKCETGVLGCNDGFATGGADKRWEGTNPFVLDYNNGGRDEICFIKDEKIGLYFDHMGFNCYNYSGNEIARVNLTLSDTVKGIATTADMNNDGSREIITYTDIYLLNGTSIMSFDFGTNAPVPADIDGNEGMDLLWTEGNKIKVFLDSNNYTIDLSVDSSDISFQKFNSTHVVVNAIIKNTGEIEAKNADAFVYNEDTSEENTAVLSIGGRGNATFSSILALKEGEKVWVSIDPYNGIDESDEKNNVAFREFGGLPYVFVSVSLEPSNINSEFQEYIKNKLTSGYYTSNANEADVKVYIGKNNPRNQDNNIKTLNDFEFGYDYGNIFYNDGTGTLPYNGLIGGFKDSDGKVKIMIVGNEIEGDISAAKEFIKNQALLLNAQDSIFVDDENIDAVRVFDFLHLGGNNEHYKVGNDEFRRIVRNALNDEMFNVEDKTVVTGNDITLRLRNLKPNISSDYLEYLNSTGVPTDLPVVLARGIHSNLTTWETLAGELANEGRDAWLIEITGGPNTECDECPNYNFSDLTDNYWSTLVNGILSFTGRDKIQYVGHSNGGRVAIESLANGVVNPNKIDTLIGVAVPSAFEGYSTFGFYFGKYGEQIMEELEGKSHVSMTEIGDKLREICLSKSEISCTILTRGLKSDNKMSFNVDKQLYLLIINDSDEHIGKDLELDNFYILEGWITDDKENNITHDFIVTEQDEKGIYKNIISSNKKHYKIWGAHTAGWSSASLPDRTITKSIIKDALNKKTLTKYKSNEINST
;
A
#
# COMPACT_ATOMS: atom_id res chain seq x y z
N MET A 1 -52.39 -26.45 -38.21
CA MET A 1 -53.64 -26.16 -37.48
C MET A 1 -53.55 -26.86 -36.13
N ARG A 2 -53.24 -26.12 -35.04
CA ARG A 2 -53.67 -26.30 -33.62
C ARG A 2 -53.58 -27.73 -33.00
N PHE A 3 -52.85 -28.03 -31.93
CA PHE A 3 -52.82 -27.48 -30.55
C PHE A 3 -51.64 -28.17 -29.79
N CYS A 4 -50.68 -27.51 -29.14
CA CYS A 4 -50.73 -26.81 -27.82
C CYS A 4 -51.17 -27.67 -26.62
N LEU A 5 -50.22 -28.36 -25.96
CA LEU A 5 -50.08 -28.48 -24.49
C LEU A 5 -48.88 -29.42 -24.15
N PHE A 6 -48.18 -29.15 -23.04
CA PHE A 6 -47.12 -29.96 -22.39
C PHE A 6 -45.67 -29.85 -22.91
N VAL A 7 -45.08 -28.65 -22.87
CA VAL A 7 -43.67 -28.46 -22.44
C VAL A 7 -43.62 -27.14 -21.67
N ALA A 8 -44.14 -27.13 -20.44
CA ALA A 8 -43.79 -26.10 -19.48
C ALA A 8 -42.47 -26.55 -18.86
N VAL A 9 -41.40 -25.98 -19.39
CA VAL A 9 -40.07 -25.98 -18.79
C VAL A 9 -40.25 -25.41 -17.39
N PHE A 10 -40.10 -26.26 -16.37
CA PHE A 10 -39.77 -25.85 -15.01
C PHE A 10 -38.35 -25.28 -15.11
N ILE A 11 -38.24 -24.02 -15.55
CA ILE A 11 -37.10 -23.19 -15.20
C ILE A 11 -37.30 -23.01 -13.71
N LEU A 12 -36.66 -23.88 -12.92
CA LEU A 12 -36.25 -23.53 -11.58
C LEU A 12 -35.39 -22.29 -11.76
N LEU A 13 -36.03 -21.12 -11.74
CA LEU A 13 -35.40 -19.92 -11.27
C LEU A 13 -35.06 -20.26 -9.82
N SER A 14 -33.89 -20.88 -9.60
CA SER A 14 -33.13 -20.55 -8.43
C SER A 14 -32.91 -19.06 -8.58
N LEU A 15 -33.83 -18.28 -8.01
CA LEU A 15 -33.47 -16.99 -7.48
C LEU A 15 -32.33 -17.35 -6.54
N ASN A 16 -31.09 -17.27 -7.03
CA ASN A 16 -29.95 -17.18 -6.15
C ASN A 16 -30.29 -15.93 -5.35
N ALA A 17 -30.73 -16.14 -4.11
CA ALA A 17 -30.77 -15.09 -3.13
C ALA A 17 -29.30 -14.80 -2.85
N GLY A 18 -28.64 -14.11 -3.80
CA GLY A 18 -27.35 -13.53 -3.55
C GLY A 18 -27.52 -12.66 -2.32
N ALA A 19 -26.60 -12.79 -1.37
CA ALA A 19 -26.57 -11.95 -0.20
C ALA A 19 -26.26 -10.50 -0.63
N SER A 20 -27.20 -9.80 -1.28
CA SER A 20 -27.02 -8.40 -1.67
C SER A 20 -27.15 -7.53 -0.42
N TRP A 21 -26.11 -6.81 0.00
CA TRP A 21 -26.12 -6.10 1.30
C TRP A 21 -26.87 -4.77 1.25
N ARG A 22 -28.20 -4.81 1.33
CA ARG A 22 -29.00 -3.60 1.58
C ARG A 22 -29.74 -3.72 2.93
N THR A 23 -28.93 -3.96 3.97
CA THR A 23 -29.34 -4.15 5.39
C THR A 23 -28.99 -2.90 6.23
N PHE A 24 -28.55 -2.95 7.51
CA PHE A 24 -28.69 -1.92 8.58
C PHE A 24 -28.77 -0.41 8.20
N GLN A 25 -27.99 0.11 7.24
CA GLN A 25 -28.16 1.50 6.77
C GLN A 25 -29.37 1.69 5.82
N ASN A 26 -29.65 0.69 4.98
CA ASN A 26 -30.86 0.51 4.18
C ASN A 26 -32.02 -0.16 4.94
N ASP A 27 -31.76 -0.70 6.13
CA ASP A 27 -32.82 -1.07 7.07
C ASP A 27 -33.52 0.21 7.53
N SER A 28 -34.57 0.58 6.81
CA SER A 28 -35.35 1.78 7.10
C SER A 28 -35.93 1.72 8.51
N ARG A 29 -36.12 0.53 9.09
CA ARG A 29 -36.80 0.29 10.36
C ARG A 29 -35.87 0.20 11.59
N ASN A 30 -34.55 0.26 11.39
CA ASN A 30 -33.52 0.13 12.43
C ASN A 30 -33.61 -1.18 13.25
N THR A 31 -34.12 -2.27 12.65
CA THR A 31 -34.26 -3.59 13.27
C THR A 31 -32.96 -4.20 13.79
N GLY A 32 -31.80 -3.79 13.26
CA GLY A 32 -30.53 -4.41 13.64
C GLY A 32 -30.27 -5.74 12.94
N ALA A 33 -31.06 -6.11 11.93
CA ALA A 33 -30.91 -7.39 11.24
C ALA A 33 -30.17 -7.24 9.92
N ALA A 34 -29.30 -8.22 9.64
CA ALA A 34 -28.70 -8.44 8.33
C ALA A 34 -29.15 -9.81 7.78
N ASP A 35 -29.35 -9.84 6.47
CA ASP A 35 -29.67 -11.02 5.68
C ASP A 35 -28.41 -11.55 5.00
N GLY A 36 -28.24 -12.86 4.98
CA GLY A 36 -27.04 -13.52 4.46
C GLY A 36 -26.66 -14.72 5.32
N ILE A 37 -25.59 -15.41 4.95
CA ILE A 37 -25.09 -16.60 5.63
C ILE A 37 -23.57 -16.47 5.79
N GLY A 38 -23.03 -16.52 7.01
CA GLY A 38 -21.59 -16.67 7.29
C GLY A 38 -21.24 -18.09 7.74
N HIS A 39 -19.95 -18.46 7.80
CA HIS A 39 -19.47 -19.78 8.25
C HIS A 39 -18.46 -19.71 9.42
N PHE A 40 -18.60 -18.68 10.27
CA PHE A 40 -17.78 -18.45 11.45
C PHE A 40 -17.99 -19.56 12.50
N PRO A 41 -16.97 -19.89 13.33
CA PRO A 41 -15.66 -19.24 13.47
C PRO A 41 -14.54 -20.02 12.77
N LEU A 42 -14.78 -20.49 11.54
CA LEU A 42 -13.76 -21.12 10.70
C LEU A 42 -12.80 -20.06 10.13
N GLN A 43 -11.61 -20.49 9.66
CA GLN A 43 -10.39 -19.72 9.33
C GLN A 43 -10.54 -18.28 8.75
N THR A 44 -10.95 -17.27 9.52
CA THR A 44 -11.16 -15.92 8.97
C THR A 44 -9.87 -15.26 8.48
N ALA A 45 -9.84 -14.78 7.22
CA ALA A 45 -8.84 -13.79 6.82
C ALA A 45 -9.18 -12.46 7.52
N ASN A 46 -8.18 -11.71 7.98
CA ASN A 46 -8.45 -10.40 8.58
C ASN A 46 -7.47 -9.34 8.11
N PHE A 47 -8.00 -8.16 7.85
CA PHE A 47 -7.27 -6.98 7.39
C PHE A 47 -7.53 -5.85 8.38
N SER A 48 -6.52 -5.04 8.67
CA SER A 48 -6.67 -3.88 9.55
C SER A 48 -5.87 -2.68 9.07
N ASP A 49 -6.46 -1.49 9.14
CA ASP A 49 -5.75 -0.22 9.04
C ASP A 49 -5.94 0.55 10.35
N ASN A 50 -4.85 0.87 11.04
CA ASN A 50 -4.86 1.55 12.33
C ASN A 50 -4.74 3.08 12.21
N SER A 51 -4.75 3.61 10.99
CA SER A 51 -4.62 5.04 10.70
C SER A 51 -5.90 5.67 10.12
N LEU A 52 -6.84 4.84 9.66
CA LEU A 52 -8.09 5.23 9.01
C LEU A 52 -9.26 4.54 9.70
N GLY A 53 -10.34 5.27 9.93
CA GLY A 53 -11.55 4.80 10.59
C GLY A 53 -12.55 5.92 10.79
N MET A 54 -13.66 5.62 11.46
CA MET A 54 -14.69 6.60 11.84
C MET A 54 -15.42 6.16 13.11
N ASP A 55 -16.03 7.13 13.80
CA ASP A 55 -16.88 6.87 14.99
C ASP A 55 -18.32 6.48 14.62
N PHE A 56 -18.61 6.43 13.33
CA PHE A 56 -19.89 5.99 12.76
C PHE A 56 -19.77 4.55 12.25
N GLN A 57 -20.90 3.95 11.88
CA GLN A 57 -20.85 2.67 11.17
C GLN A 57 -20.35 2.89 9.73
N PRO A 58 -19.46 2.05 9.22
CA PRO A 58 -18.98 2.11 7.85
C PRO A 58 -20.07 1.68 6.86
N LEU A 59 -19.88 2.01 5.59
CA LEU A 59 -20.80 1.66 4.50
C LEU A 59 -20.17 0.58 3.61
N VAL A 60 -20.96 -0.38 3.17
CA VAL A 60 -20.52 -1.49 2.29
C VAL A 60 -21.61 -1.74 1.26
N ASP A 61 -21.28 -1.72 -0.04
CA ASP A 61 -22.14 -2.13 -1.16
C ASP A 61 -21.28 -2.18 -2.44
N ASP A 62 -21.84 -2.66 -3.55
CA ASP A 62 -21.22 -2.62 -4.88
C ASP A 62 -21.37 -1.19 -5.42
N LEU A 63 -20.38 -0.34 -5.16
CA LEU A 63 -20.47 1.08 -5.44
C LEU A 63 -20.18 1.38 -6.91
N ASN A 64 -19.43 0.50 -7.59
CA ASN A 64 -18.94 0.66 -8.95
C ASN A 64 -19.61 -0.27 -9.99
N ALA A 65 -20.60 -1.06 -9.57
CA ALA A 65 -21.34 -2.04 -10.37
C ALA A 65 -20.46 -3.15 -11.00
N ASP A 66 -19.37 -3.54 -10.33
CA ASP A 66 -18.46 -4.58 -10.82
C ASP A 66 -18.74 -5.99 -10.26
N GLY A 67 -19.70 -6.08 -9.32
CA GLY A 67 -20.10 -7.30 -8.64
C GLY A 67 -19.32 -7.61 -7.36
N GLY A 68 -18.28 -6.85 -7.04
CA GLY A 68 -17.62 -6.83 -5.72
C GLY A 68 -18.16 -5.69 -4.85
N ASN A 69 -18.09 -5.83 -3.53
CA ASN A 69 -18.49 -4.75 -2.64
C ASN A 69 -17.28 -3.91 -2.22
N GLU A 70 -17.45 -2.59 -2.25
CA GLU A 70 -16.49 -1.64 -1.71
C GLU A 70 -16.85 -1.23 -0.29
N ILE A 71 -15.85 -0.74 0.44
CA ILE A 71 -16.05 -0.16 1.78
C ILE A 71 -15.85 1.34 1.71
N ALA A 72 -16.87 2.12 2.07
CA ALA A 72 -16.78 3.57 2.21
C ALA A 72 -16.66 3.98 3.68
N VAL A 73 -15.62 4.75 3.99
CA VAL A 73 -15.40 5.34 5.33
C VAL A 73 -15.10 6.83 5.28
N PHE A 74 -15.31 7.50 6.42
CA PHE A 74 -15.03 8.92 6.58
C PHE A 74 -13.96 9.16 7.63
N SER A 75 -12.74 9.47 7.19
CA SER A 75 -11.60 9.70 8.09
C SER A 75 -10.86 10.98 7.76
N ASN A 76 -10.42 11.71 8.78
CA ASN A 76 -9.65 12.96 8.62
C ASN A 76 -10.29 13.97 7.64
N ASN A 77 -11.61 14.17 7.74
CA ASN A 77 -12.42 15.00 6.84
C ASN A 77 -12.41 14.57 5.36
N SER A 78 -12.11 13.30 5.09
CA SER A 78 -12.09 12.71 3.75
C SER A 78 -13.06 11.53 3.68
N LEU A 79 -13.67 11.34 2.51
CA LEU A 79 -14.35 10.10 2.12
C LEU A 79 -13.30 9.22 1.43
N ILE A 80 -13.20 7.97 1.85
CA ILE A 80 -12.21 7.00 1.39
C ILE A 80 -12.94 5.73 0.99
N ILE A 81 -12.64 5.22 -0.20
CA ILE A 81 -13.15 3.94 -0.72
C ILE A 81 -12.03 2.90 -0.64
N PHE A 82 -12.33 1.77 -0.04
CA PHE A 82 -11.45 0.61 0.01
C PHE A 82 -12.01 -0.58 -0.75
N ASN A 83 -11.11 -1.43 -1.20
CA ASN A 83 -11.44 -2.82 -1.51
C ASN A 83 -11.51 -3.68 -0.21
N PRO A 84 -11.92 -4.96 -0.29
CA PRO A 84 -12.05 -5.85 0.88
C PRO A 84 -10.76 -6.03 1.69
N GLN A 85 -9.59 -5.95 1.03
CA GLN A 85 -8.26 -6.05 1.66
C GLN A 85 -7.77 -4.72 2.26
N LEU A 86 -8.62 -3.68 2.31
CA LEU A 86 -8.31 -2.34 2.81
C LEU A 86 -7.23 -1.59 2.00
N ASN A 87 -7.10 -1.90 0.70
CA ASN A 87 -6.38 -1.06 -0.24
C ASN A 87 -7.25 0.13 -0.63
N ILE A 88 -6.70 1.34 -0.55
CA ILE A 88 -7.41 2.56 -0.94
C ILE A 88 -7.57 2.54 -2.47
N LEU A 89 -8.82 2.55 -2.92
CA LEU A 89 -9.18 2.70 -4.34
C LEU A 89 -9.22 4.17 -4.73
N THR A 90 -9.88 5.02 -3.92
CA THR A 90 -9.92 6.48 -4.10
C THR A 90 -10.17 7.20 -2.77
N GLN A 91 -9.87 8.50 -2.74
CA GLN A 91 -10.07 9.38 -1.60
C GLN A 91 -10.37 10.81 -2.06
N THR A 92 -11.36 11.46 -1.43
CA THR A 92 -11.65 12.88 -1.65
C THR A 92 -11.93 13.63 -0.34
N LYS A 93 -11.61 14.94 -0.30
CA LYS A 93 -11.82 15.75 0.90
C LYS A 93 -13.24 16.27 0.94
N VAL A 94 -13.99 15.89 1.97
CA VAL A 94 -15.43 16.19 2.07
C VAL A 94 -15.81 17.07 3.25
N GLY A 95 -14.89 17.35 4.19
CA GLY A 95 -15.18 18.15 5.38
C GLY A 95 -15.55 17.31 6.61
N GLN A 96 -16.01 17.97 7.67
CA GLN A 96 -16.38 17.28 8.92
C GLN A 96 -17.77 16.67 8.79
N ILE A 97 -17.88 15.36 8.90
CA ILE A 97 -19.16 14.65 8.89
C ILE A 97 -20.00 15.01 10.12
N LEU A 98 -21.29 15.24 9.90
CA LEU A 98 -22.23 15.76 10.90
C LEU A 98 -23.23 14.73 11.44
N GLY A 99 -23.12 13.46 11.01
CA GLY A 99 -23.94 12.35 11.48
C GLY A 99 -23.73 11.08 10.66
N GLN A 100 -24.51 10.04 10.95
CA GLN A 100 -24.42 8.74 10.29
C GLN A 100 -24.76 8.88 8.78
N PRO A 101 -23.81 8.59 7.89
CA PRO A 101 -24.06 8.56 6.45
C PRO A 101 -24.88 7.32 6.06
N THR A 102 -25.40 7.31 4.82
CA THR A 102 -26.19 6.21 4.26
C THR A 102 -25.85 5.97 2.78
N LEU A 103 -26.38 4.90 2.19
CA LEU A 103 -26.26 4.57 0.78
C LEU A 103 -27.64 4.64 0.14
N PHE A 104 -27.74 5.22 -1.05
CA PHE A 104 -29.02 5.31 -1.76
C PHE A 104 -28.78 5.58 -3.24
N ASP A 105 -29.26 4.67 -4.09
CA ASP A 105 -29.35 4.88 -5.54
C ASP A 105 -30.54 5.83 -5.79
N PHE A 106 -30.24 7.10 -6.06
CA PHE A 106 -31.26 8.14 -6.18
C PHE A 106 -31.66 8.44 -7.61
N ASP A 107 -30.81 8.16 -8.59
CA ASP A 107 -31.07 8.44 -10.00
C ASP A 107 -31.38 7.17 -10.83
N ASN A 108 -31.40 6.00 -10.18
CA ASN A 108 -31.76 4.70 -10.73
C ASN A 108 -30.82 4.31 -11.88
N ASP A 109 -29.52 4.55 -11.71
CA ASP A 109 -28.47 3.98 -12.53
C ASP A 109 -27.96 2.64 -11.92
N ASP A 110 -26.86 2.08 -12.42
CA ASP A 110 -26.33 0.82 -11.89
C ASP A 110 -25.42 1.04 -10.65
N PHE A 111 -25.12 2.29 -10.33
CA PHE A 111 -24.23 2.71 -9.24
C PHE A 111 -25.05 3.16 -8.03
N ILE A 112 -24.39 3.29 -6.88
CA ILE A 112 -25.06 3.67 -5.64
C ILE A 112 -24.36 4.88 -5.07
N GLU A 113 -25.15 5.87 -4.65
CA GLU A 113 -24.58 7.07 -4.06
C GLU A 113 -24.36 6.95 -2.56
N ILE A 114 -23.25 7.54 -2.13
CA ILE A 114 -22.88 7.76 -0.75
C ILE A 114 -23.47 9.09 -0.31
N ILE A 115 -24.45 9.04 0.59
CA ILE A 115 -25.23 10.18 1.04
C ILE A 115 -24.82 10.59 2.45
N PHE A 116 -24.46 11.87 2.65
CA PHE A 116 -23.99 12.34 3.95
C PHE A 116 -24.12 13.85 4.16
N ASN A 117 -24.16 14.25 5.44
CA ASN A 117 -24.08 15.64 5.86
C ASN A 117 -22.64 16.00 6.25
N SER A 118 -22.11 17.09 5.73
CA SER A 118 -20.76 17.55 6.05
C SER A 118 -20.64 19.06 6.18
N ARG A 119 -19.77 19.50 7.09
CA ARG A 119 -19.39 20.90 7.28
C ARG A 119 -18.10 21.23 6.54
N GLN A 120 -18.20 22.16 5.60
CA GLN A 120 -17.06 22.77 4.93
C GLN A 120 -17.05 24.28 5.15
N ASN A 121 -15.95 24.82 5.69
CA ASN A 121 -15.79 26.26 5.92
C ASN A 121 -16.94 26.91 6.70
N SER A 122 -17.50 26.22 7.71
CA SER A 122 -18.65 26.65 8.51
C SER A 122 -20.01 26.64 7.80
N THR A 123 -20.09 26.10 6.58
CA THR A 123 -21.36 25.85 5.88
C THR A 123 -21.64 24.36 5.93
N ASP A 124 -22.89 24.02 6.25
CA ASP A 124 -23.36 22.64 6.31
C ASP A 124 -23.95 22.28 4.94
N TYR A 125 -23.60 21.10 4.45
CA TYR A 125 -23.99 20.60 3.13
C TYR A 125 -24.52 19.18 3.26
N PHE A 126 -25.49 18.86 2.41
CA PHE A 126 -25.95 17.52 2.10
C PHE A 126 -25.31 17.10 0.77
N PHE A 127 -24.50 16.05 0.79
CA PHE A 127 -23.77 15.57 -0.37
C PHE A 127 -24.29 14.22 -0.85
N ALA A 128 -24.19 14.00 -2.17
CA ALA A 128 -24.27 12.70 -2.82
C ALA A 128 -22.98 12.49 -3.64
N TYR A 129 -22.31 11.37 -3.43
CA TYR A 129 -21.11 10.98 -4.16
C TYR A 129 -21.28 9.60 -4.78
N GLN A 130 -20.85 9.44 -6.03
CA GLN A 130 -20.80 8.17 -6.77
C GLN A 130 -19.33 7.73 -6.93
N TYR A 131 -19.08 6.42 -6.94
CA TYR A 131 -17.77 5.86 -7.28
C TYR A 131 -17.87 5.07 -8.60
N ASN A 132 -17.07 5.42 -9.61
CA ASN A 132 -17.20 4.83 -10.96
C ASN A 132 -15.92 4.12 -11.44
N ASN A 133 -15.26 3.38 -10.55
CA ASN A 133 -13.95 2.74 -10.75
C ASN A 133 -12.74 3.67 -10.86
N LEU A 134 -12.92 4.88 -11.39
CA LEU A 134 -11.81 5.82 -11.60
C LEU A 134 -11.64 6.80 -10.43
N ASP A 135 -12.74 7.41 -9.98
CA ASP A 135 -12.70 8.41 -8.91
C ASP A 135 -14.08 8.56 -8.22
N LEU A 136 -14.11 9.34 -7.13
CA LEU A 136 -15.32 9.80 -6.48
C LEU A 136 -15.87 11.05 -7.20
N GLN A 137 -17.07 10.93 -7.76
CA GLN A 137 -17.78 12.02 -8.42
C GLN A 137 -18.85 12.58 -7.51
N GLN A 138 -18.89 13.91 -7.35
CA GLN A 138 -19.93 14.58 -6.58
C GLN A 138 -21.14 14.81 -7.49
N GLU A 139 -22.20 14.04 -7.31
CA GLU A 139 -23.43 14.15 -8.10
C GLU A 139 -24.33 15.28 -7.59
N SER A 140 -24.43 15.46 -6.26
CA SER A 140 -25.27 16.50 -5.66
C SER A 140 -24.61 17.19 -4.47
N ASN A 141 -24.95 18.47 -4.27
CA ASN A 141 -24.55 19.27 -3.12
C ASN A 141 -25.62 20.33 -2.79
N ILE A 142 -26.33 20.11 -1.69
CA ILE A 142 -27.41 20.98 -1.23
C ILE A 142 -26.93 21.71 0.03
N THR A 143 -27.00 23.04 0.02
CA THR A 143 -26.68 23.84 1.21
C THR A 143 -27.80 23.70 2.25
N LEU A 144 -27.43 23.34 3.48
CA LEU A 144 -28.37 23.20 4.58
C LEU A 144 -28.35 24.45 5.47
N GLY A 145 -29.51 24.83 5.98
CA GLY A 145 -29.61 25.95 6.94
C GLY A 145 -28.92 25.64 8.28
N ASN A 146 -28.95 24.37 8.68
CA ASN A 146 -28.27 23.75 9.82
C ASN A 146 -28.36 22.23 9.63
N ALA A 147 -27.28 21.48 9.84
CA ALA A 147 -27.27 20.02 9.64
C ALA A 147 -26.63 19.25 10.80
N SER A 148 -26.54 19.89 11.97
CA SER A 148 -25.80 19.32 13.09
C SER A 148 -26.50 18.08 13.66
N PHE A 149 -25.80 16.95 13.79
CA PHE A 149 -26.19 15.74 14.55
C PHE A 149 -27.42 14.94 14.06
N GLY A 150 -27.68 14.87 12.75
CA GLY A 150 -28.70 13.96 12.18
C GLY A 150 -28.09 12.74 11.50
N GLY A 151 -28.54 11.52 11.83
CA GLY A 151 -28.35 10.35 10.96
C GLY A 151 -29.39 10.34 9.85
N ILE A 152 -28.99 9.90 8.64
CA ILE A 152 -29.79 10.00 7.42
C ILE A 152 -30.42 8.65 7.09
N LYS A 153 -31.67 8.66 6.65
CA LYS A 153 -32.32 7.52 5.99
C LYS A 153 -32.95 7.99 4.69
N CYS A 154 -32.77 7.22 3.62
CA CYS A 154 -33.36 7.51 2.32
C CYS A 154 -34.42 6.48 1.95
N ILE A 155 -35.42 6.90 1.18
CA ILE A 155 -36.55 6.09 0.75
C ILE A 155 -37.10 6.61 -0.57
N ASN A 156 -37.60 5.71 -1.41
CA ASN A 156 -38.33 6.08 -2.62
C ASN A 156 -39.83 6.18 -2.31
N ILE A 157 -40.42 7.36 -2.47
CA ILE A 157 -41.86 7.60 -2.29
C ILE A 157 -42.44 7.99 -3.65
N ASN A 158 -43.35 7.15 -4.18
CA ASN A 158 -44.01 7.36 -5.46
C ASN A 158 -43.06 7.55 -6.67
N GLY A 159 -41.88 6.95 -6.65
CA GLY A 159 -40.88 7.03 -7.72
C GLY A 159 -39.84 8.13 -7.53
N THR A 160 -39.95 8.95 -6.48
CA THR A 160 -38.99 10.02 -6.17
C THR A 160 -38.16 9.67 -4.95
N GLY A 161 -36.86 9.92 -5.02
CA GLY A 161 -35.93 9.71 -3.91
C GLY A 161 -36.03 10.81 -2.85
N PHE A 162 -36.24 10.41 -1.59
CA PHE A 162 -36.24 11.32 -0.46
C PHE A 162 -35.26 10.85 0.61
N CYS A 163 -34.51 11.77 1.17
CA CYS A 163 -33.68 11.53 2.35
C CYS A 163 -34.17 12.36 3.53
N VAL A 164 -34.25 11.73 4.69
CA VAL A 164 -34.86 12.29 5.89
C VAL A 164 -33.87 12.21 7.05
N PHE A 165 -33.72 13.32 7.77
CA PHE A 165 -32.96 13.38 9.01
C PHE A 165 -33.52 14.46 9.93
N LYS A 166 -33.07 14.49 11.19
CA LYS A 166 -33.44 15.51 12.16
C LYS A 166 -32.18 16.21 12.67
N ASP A 167 -32.18 17.54 12.71
CA ASP A 167 -31.05 18.33 13.16
C ASP A 167 -31.10 18.64 14.67
N LYS A 168 -30.02 19.24 15.17
CA LYS A 168 -29.89 19.69 16.56
C LYS A 168 -30.93 20.74 16.97
N GLY A 169 -31.52 21.46 16.02
CA GLY A 169 -32.56 22.45 16.26
C GLY A 169 -33.98 21.87 16.33
N ASN A 170 -34.15 20.55 16.35
CA ASN A 170 -35.44 19.87 16.20
C ASN A 170 -36.17 20.22 14.88
N TYR A 171 -35.43 20.45 13.80
CA TYR A 171 -35.98 20.46 12.46
C TYR A 171 -35.91 19.06 11.86
N VAL A 172 -37.04 18.57 11.36
CA VAL A 172 -37.07 17.42 10.46
C VAL A 172 -36.80 17.94 9.05
N HIS A 173 -35.75 17.45 8.43
CA HIS A 173 -35.35 17.75 7.07
C HIS A 173 -35.84 16.66 6.14
N ILE A 174 -36.46 17.06 5.04
CA ILE A 174 -36.84 16.19 3.93
C ILE A 174 -36.15 16.74 2.69
N VAL A 175 -35.10 16.05 2.28
CA VAL A 175 -34.32 16.36 1.09
C VAL A 175 -34.91 15.56 -0.08
N ASN A 176 -35.44 16.27 -1.06
CA ASN A 176 -35.84 15.66 -2.33
C ASN A 176 -34.62 15.58 -3.23
N MET A 177 -34.21 14.36 -3.58
CA MET A 177 -32.99 14.12 -4.36
C MET A 177 -33.17 14.56 -5.83
N ASP A 178 -34.32 14.26 -6.44
CA ASP A 178 -34.60 14.62 -7.84
C ASP A 178 -34.57 16.15 -8.08
N SER A 179 -35.10 16.93 -7.12
CA SER A 179 -35.17 18.39 -7.23
C SER A 179 -34.05 19.12 -6.50
N GLU A 180 -33.18 18.39 -5.79
CA GLU A 180 -32.10 18.91 -4.95
C GLU A 180 -32.54 20.00 -3.96
N THR A 181 -33.68 19.78 -3.31
CA THR A 181 -34.23 20.77 -2.35
C THR A 181 -34.41 20.19 -0.96
N ASP A 182 -33.96 20.94 0.05
CA ASP A 182 -34.26 20.69 1.46
C ASP A 182 -35.55 21.43 1.88
N SER A 183 -36.48 20.68 2.48
CA SER A 183 -37.62 21.23 3.22
C SER A 183 -37.48 20.90 4.70
N SER A 184 -37.39 21.93 5.55
CA SER A 184 -37.24 21.76 7.00
C SER A 184 -38.53 22.13 7.76
N TYR A 185 -38.88 21.30 8.74
CA TYR A 185 -40.09 21.44 9.55
C TYR A 185 -39.72 21.46 11.03
N SER A 186 -39.99 22.58 11.71
CA SER A 186 -39.74 22.69 13.16
C SER A 186 -40.71 21.79 13.92
N THR A 187 -40.18 20.95 14.80
CA THR A 187 -40.96 19.99 15.61
C THR A 187 -40.92 20.30 17.12
N SER A 188 -39.98 21.13 17.59
CA SER A 188 -39.90 21.59 18.98
C SER A 188 -39.21 22.95 19.08
N ALA A 189 -39.36 23.66 20.21
CA ALA A 189 -38.63 24.90 20.48
C ALA A 189 -37.27 24.67 21.17
N TYR A 190 -36.96 23.42 21.51
CA TYR A 190 -35.79 23.00 22.26
C TYR A 190 -34.72 22.46 21.29
N ASN A 191 -33.48 22.32 21.75
CA ASN A 191 -32.41 21.71 20.95
C ASN A 191 -32.26 20.23 21.31
N GLU A 192 -32.05 19.40 20.31
CA GLU A 192 -31.64 18.00 20.47
C GLU A 192 -30.18 17.97 20.96
N THR A 193 -29.81 16.97 21.76
CA THR A 193 -28.49 16.94 22.41
C THR A 193 -27.61 15.76 22.03
N ARG A 194 -28.17 14.60 21.64
CA ARG A 194 -27.44 13.52 20.95
C ARG A 194 -27.83 13.45 19.47
N GLN A 195 -27.24 12.51 18.74
CA GLN A 195 -27.60 12.19 17.37
C GLN A 195 -28.79 11.24 17.32
N THR A 196 -29.74 11.51 16.42
CA THR A 196 -30.90 10.63 16.20
C THR A 196 -30.87 10.11 14.78
N VAL A 197 -31.10 8.81 14.61
CA VAL A 197 -31.33 8.16 13.31
C VAL A 197 -32.83 7.85 13.24
N PRO A 198 -33.57 8.35 12.23
CA PRO A 198 -34.99 8.00 12.11
C PRO A 198 -35.19 6.51 11.85
N ALA A 199 -36.34 6.00 12.26
CA ALA A 199 -36.90 4.78 11.66
C ALA A 199 -38.05 5.17 10.73
N ILE A 200 -38.06 4.65 9.51
CA ILE A 200 -39.03 4.93 8.46
C ILE A 200 -39.82 3.66 8.11
N GLY A 201 -41.14 3.77 8.09
CA GLY A 201 -42.06 2.72 7.67
C GLY A 201 -43.49 3.24 7.57
N ASP A 202 -44.35 2.52 6.86
CA ASP A 202 -45.80 2.71 6.88
C ASP A 202 -46.33 2.11 8.20
N ILE A 203 -46.43 2.94 9.22
CA ILE A 203 -46.64 2.51 10.61
C ILE A 203 -48.09 2.07 10.82
N ASP A 204 -49.04 2.76 10.20
CA ASP A 204 -50.47 2.49 10.39
C ASP A 204 -51.13 1.72 9.24
N ASN A 205 -50.36 1.39 8.20
CA ASN A 205 -50.74 0.65 6.99
C ASN A 205 -51.80 1.41 6.17
N ASP A 206 -51.62 2.72 5.99
CA ASP A 206 -52.47 3.56 5.12
C ASP A 206 -51.86 3.84 3.73
N GLY A 207 -50.60 3.41 3.53
CA GLY A 207 -49.83 3.57 2.31
C GLY A 207 -48.95 4.82 2.25
N ALA A 208 -49.00 5.67 3.27
CA ALA A 208 -48.02 6.73 3.51
C ALA A 208 -46.86 6.21 4.37
N TYR A 209 -45.70 6.85 4.28
CA TYR A 209 -44.56 6.51 5.14
C TYR A 209 -44.39 7.54 6.25
N GLU A 210 -44.17 7.04 7.46
CA GLU A 210 -43.85 7.87 8.62
C GLU A 210 -42.37 7.71 9.00
N ALA A 211 -41.79 8.80 9.50
CA ALA A 211 -40.50 8.80 10.17
C ALA A 211 -40.68 9.00 11.68
N VAL A 212 -40.06 8.11 12.47
CA VAL A 212 -40.06 8.17 13.94
C VAL A 212 -38.73 8.72 14.42
N PHE A 213 -38.79 9.76 15.24
CA PHE A 213 -37.61 10.35 15.88
C PHE A 213 -37.80 10.43 17.37
N TRP A 214 -36.70 10.40 18.12
CA TRP A 214 -36.71 10.90 19.49
C TRP A 214 -37.16 12.36 19.53
N LEU A 215 -37.81 12.74 20.63
CA LEU A 215 -38.26 14.10 20.89
C LEU A 215 -37.90 14.50 22.33
N ASN A 216 -37.24 15.64 22.48
CA ASN A 216 -37.03 16.26 23.79
C ASN A 216 -38.28 17.08 24.17
N ASN A 217 -38.85 16.87 25.35
CA ASN A 217 -40.04 17.58 25.83
C ASN A 217 -39.72 18.59 26.95
N ASP A 218 -39.92 19.88 26.65
CA ASP A 218 -39.77 21.00 27.59
C ASP A 218 -40.71 20.93 28.82
N SER A 219 -41.76 20.09 28.81
CA SER A 219 -42.74 20.01 29.90
C SER A 219 -42.15 19.59 31.26
N GLY A 220 -40.96 18.97 31.23
CA GLY A 220 -40.13 18.70 32.40
C GLY A 220 -38.66 18.39 32.08
N GLY A 221 -38.23 18.43 30.81
CA GLY A 221 -37.00 17.79 30.36
C GLY A 221 -37.14 16.27 30.20
N GLY A 222 -38.36 15.77 30.05
CA GLY A 222 -38.63 14.39 29.66
C GLY A 222 -38.36 14.17 28.18
N TYR A 223 -38.32 12.92 27.74
CA TYR A 223 -38.21 12.58 26.33
C TYR A 223 -39.32 11.65 25.87
N GLY A 224 -39.51 11.64 24.57
CA GLY A 224 -40.59 11.01 23.85
C GLY A 224 -40.21 10.58 22.44
N PHE A 225 -41.21 10.18 21.66
CA PHE A 225 -41.08 10.06 20.21
C PHE A 225 -42.03 11.02 19.52
N LEU A 226 -41.61 11.52 18.37
CA LEU A 226 -42.49 12.16 17.40
C LEU A 226 -42.61 11.24 16.18
N VAL A 227 -43.82 11.13 15.64
CA VAL A 227 -44.07 10.45 14.38
C VAL A 227 -44.45 11.50 13.34
N PHE A 228 -43.70 11.53 12.26
CA PHE A 228 -43.81 12.53 11.20
C PHE A 228 -44.25 11.86 9.91
N ASP A 229 -45.41 12.23 9.40
CA ASP A 229 -45.93 11.78 8.11
C ASP A 229 -45.16 12.47 6.98
N LEU A 230 -44.43 11.69 6.19
CA LEU A 230 -43.55 12.19 5.13
C LEU A 230 -44.34 12.69 3.90
N ASP A 231 -45.54 12.17 3.68
CA ASP A 231 -46.41 12.54 2.56
C ASP A 231 -47.17 13.85 2.85
N GLN A 232 -47.80 13.94 4.03
CA GLN A 232 -48.53 15.14 4.48
C GLN A 232 -47.63 16.22 5.06
N ARG A 233 -46.36 15.89 5.33
CA ARG A 233 -45.30 16.78 5.81
C ARG A 233 -45.66 17.47 7.13
N LYS A 234 -46.16 16.69 8.08
CA LYS A 234 -46.62 17.17 9.39
C LYS A 234 -46.34 16.14 10.47
N VAL A 235 -46.32 16.60 11.71
CA VAL A 235 -46.35 15.69 12.87
C VAL A 235 -47.73 15.07 12.96
N ASP A 236 -47.78 13.75 13.00
CA ASP A 236 -49.01 12.99 13.08
C ASP A 236 -49.49 12.84 14.52
N TRP A 237 -48.59 12.39 15.38
CA TRP A 237 -48.80 12.36 16.82
C TRP A 237 -47.46 12.34 17.56
N ILE A 238 -47.53 12.62 18.86
CA ILE A 238 -46.37 12.71 19.75
C ILE A 238 -46.65 11.90 21.01
N VAL A 239 -45.65 11.17 21.49
CA VAL A 239 -45.65 10.61 22.85
C VAL A 239 -44.76 11.48 23.71
N ASP A 240 -45.36 12.47 24.37
CA ASP A 240 -44.64 13.59 25.01
C ASP A 240 -43.74 13.19 26.20
N ASN A 241 -44.00 12.09 26.90
CA ASN A 241 -43.24 11.71 28.11
C ASN A 241 -43.17 10.19 28.27
N ILE A 242 -42.24 9.56 27.55
CA ILE A 242 -41.88 8.14 27.74
C ILE A 242 -41.08 7.98 29.02
N PHE A 243 -40.15 8.91 29.23
CA PHE A 243 -39.25 8.92 30.36
C PHE A 243 -38.99 10.36 30.83
N SER A 244 -39.00 10.57 32.15
CA SER A 244 -38.56 11.83 32.76
C SER A 244 -37.29 11.55 33.56
N PRO A 245 -36.16 12.21 33.24
CA PRO A 245 -34.92 11.97 33.96
C PRO A 245 -35.02 12.49 35.40
N PHE A 246 -34.29 11.84 36.32
CA PHE A 246 -34.23 12.25 37.72
C PHE A 246 -33.37 13.50 37.97
N ILE A 247 -32.49 13.83 37.02
CA ILE A 247 -31.55 14.97 37.03
C ILE A 247 -31.45 15.58 35.63
N THR A 248 -30.99 16.82 35.51
CA THR A 248 -31.06 17.62 34.27
C THR A 248 -30.04 17.26 33.19
N ASN A 249 -29.13 16.30 33.43
CA ASN A 249 -27.99 16.00 32.56
C ASN A 249 -27.99 14.53 32.19
N PHE A 250 -28.41 14.21 30.99
CA PHE A 250 -28.64 12.85 30.52
C PHE A 250 -28.58 12.87 28.99
N ALA A 251 -28.33 11.71 28.41
CA ALA A 251 -28.28 11.56 26.96
C ALA A 251 -28.77 10.15 26.58
N LEU A 252 -29.94 10.08 25.95
CA LEU A 252 -30.50 8.82 25.43
C LEU A 252 -29.52 8.16 24.45
N LYS A 253 -29.37 6.83 24.54
CA LYS A 253 -28.52 6.04 23.62
C LYS A 253 -29.33 5.22 22.60
N GLY A 254 -30.57 4.86 22.93
CA GLY A 254 -31.51 4.13 22.08
C GLY A 254 -31.75 4.80 20.72
N GLN A 255 -32.03 4.04 19.65
CA GLN A 255 -32.75 4.53 18.47
C GLN A 255 -34.13 3.85 18.41
N PRO A 256 -35.19 4.50 17.87
CA PRO A 256 -36.47 3.85 17.67
C PRO A 256 -36.35 2.72 16.63
N VAL A 257 -37.09 1.65 16.85
CA VAL A 257 -37.18 0.47 15.97
C VAL A 257 -38.62 0.21 15.61
N LEU A 258 -38.88 -0.07 14.32
CA LEU A 258 -40.20 -0.40 13.80
C LEU A 258 -40.31 -1.91 13.55
N VAL A 259 -41.33 -2.55 14.11
CA VAL A 259 -41.50 -4.01 14.04
C VAL A 259 -42.98 -4.39 14.06
N ASP A 260 -43.39 -5.37 13.26
CA ASP A 260 -44.75 -5.93 13.32
C ASP A 260 -44.77 -7.13 14.28
N LEU A 261 -45.08 -6.88 15.56
CA LEU A 261 -44.96 -7.92 16.60
C LEU A 261 -46.17 -8.88 16.62
N ASN A 262 -47.24 -8.59 15.87
CA ASN A 262 -48.48 -9.35 15.91
C ASN A 262 -48.95 -9.86 14.52
N ASN A 263 -48.21 -9.56 13.46
CA ASN A 263 -48.48 -9.85 12.05
C ASN A 263 -49.79 -9.22 11.52
N ASP A 264 -50.16 -8.03 11.99
CA ASP A 264 -51.32 -7.27 11.49
C ASP A 264 -50.97 -6.24 10.41
N ARG A 265 -49.69 -6.18 10.02
CA ARG A 265 -49.07 -5.24 9.06
C ARG A 265 -48.94 -3.81 9.54
N LYS A 266 -49.29 -3.52 10.79
CA LYS A 266 -48.97 -2.23 11.43
C LYS A 266 -47.67 -2.41 12.20
N LEU A 267 -46.90 -1.32 12.30
CA LEU A 267 -45.61 -1.36 12.96
C LEU A 267 -45.76 -0.83 14.39
N GLU A 268 -45.35 -1.64 15.35
CA GLU A 268 -45.06 -1.18 16.70
C GLU A 268 -43.75 -0.41 16.72
N ILE A 269 -43.66 0.53 17.66
CA ILE A 269 -42.46 1.31 17.92
C ILE A 269 -41.84 0.82 19.22
N ALA A 270 -40.66 0.22 19.10
CA ALA A 270 -39.85 -0.20 20.22
C ALA A 270 -38.68 0.76 20.42
N ALA A 271 -38.36 1.04 21.68
CA ALA A 271 -37.16 1.79 22.01
C ALA A 271 -36.71 1.54 23.43
N SER A 272 -35.41 1.63 23.65
CA SER A 272 -34.80 1.51 24.98
C SER A 272 -34.24 2.84 25.45
N VAL A 273 -34.34 3.07 26.76
CA VAL A 273 -33.79 4.24 27.44
C VAL A 273 -32.67 3.79 28.37
N PHE A 274 -31.50 4.44 28.24
CA PHE A 274 -30.31 4.22 29.05
C PHE A 274 -29.97 5.49 29.82
N TYR A 275 -29.80 5.35 31.14
CA TYR A 275 -29.32 6.44 32.01
C TYR A 275 -27.84 6.72 31.72
N ASP A 276 -27.45 8.00 31.72
CA ASP A 276 -26.13 8.50 31.34
C ASP A 276 -25.82 9.73 32.21
N ASP A 277 -24.68 9.74 32.93
CA ASP A 277 -24.16 10.94 33.60
C ASP A 277 -23.34 11.75 32.58
N ALA A 278 -23.97 12.74 31.95
CA ALA A 278 -23.30 13.57 30.94
C ALA A 278 -22.11 14.42 31.49
N LEU A 279 -21.84 14.44 32.80
CA LEU A 279 -20.72 15.17 33.42
C LEU A 279 -19.48 14.29 33.70
N ASN A 280 -19.59 12.97 33.69
CA ASN A 280 -18.45 12.06 33.81
C ASN A 280 -18.27 11.27 32.50
N ILE A 281 -17.16 11.52 31.82
CA ILE A 281 -16.63 10.66 30.74
C ILE A 281 -16.33 9.24 31.28
N ASP A 282 -16.36 9.05 32.59
CA ASP A 282 -16.23 7.76 33.24
C ASP A 282 -17.55 6.96 33.10
N PHE A 283 -17.58 6.08 32.08
CA PHE A 283 -18.65 5.12 31.72
C PHE A 283 -19.08 4.20 32.87
N ALA A 284 -18.52 4.36 34.06
CA ALA A 284 -18.85 3.61 35.26
C ALA A 284 -20.29 3.87 35.79
N THR A 285 -21.05 4.84 35.27
CA THR A 285 -22.23 5.42 35.96
C THR A 285 -23.58 5.32 35.26
N ASP A 286 -23.75 4.48 34.23
CA ASP A 286 -25.08 4.16 33.71
C ASP A 286 -25.86 3.37 34.78
N TRP A 287 -27.04 3.83 35.22
CA TRP A 287 -27.73 3.25 36.39
C TRP A 287 -28.94 2.38 36.04
N TYR A 288 -29.50 2.52 34.83
CA TYR A 288 -30.83 2.02 34.52
C TYR A 288 -31.08 1.84 33.01
N THR A 289 -31.86 0.81 32.68
CA THR A 289 -32.28 0.39 31.34
C THR A 289 -33.77 0.01 31.36
N GLU A 290 -34.61 0.64 30.52
CA GLU A 290 -36.02 0.24 30.33
C GLU A 290 -36.40 0.23 28.83
N LEU A 291 -36.94 -0.89 28.35
CA LEU A 291 -37.55 -1.06 27.02
C LEU A 291 -39.00 -0.58 27.06
N PHE A 292 -39.39 0.24 26.09
CA PHE A 292 -40.76 0.69 25.87
C PHE A 292 -41.25 0.22 24.51
N VAL A 293 -42.51 -0.23 24.46
CA VAL A 293 -43.15 -0.61 23.21
C VAL A 293 -44.50 0.08 23.11
N TYR A 294 -44.70 0.74 21.97
CA TYR A 294 -45.90 1.49 21.63
C TYR A 294 -46.53 0.89 20.38
N SER A 295 -47.85 0.89 20.33
CA SER A 295 -48.58 0.62 19.09
C SER A 295 -48.43 1.77 18.09
N PHE A 296 -48.81 1.50 16.84
CA PHE A 296 -48.80 2.44 15.72
C PHE A 296 -49.49 3.81 15.96
N ASN A 297 -50.31 3.95 17.01
CA ASN A 297 -51.01 5.20 17.34
C ASN A 297 -50.48 5.90 18.61
N GLY A 298 -49.33 5.49 19.12
CA GLY A 298 -48.72 6.04 20.33
C GLY A 298 -49.29 5.51 21.65
N THR A 299 -50.20 4.52 21.62
CA THR A 299 -50.64 3.85 22.86
C THR A 299 -49.54 2.90 23.35
N LYS A 300 -49.08 3.10 24.60
CA LYS A 300 -48.11 2.19 25.25
C LYS A 300 -48.71 0.79 25.39
N LEU A 301 -48.04 -0.21 24.80
CA LEU A 301 -48.41 -1.62 24.93
C LEU A 301 -47.84 -2.18 26.23
N PHE A 302 -46.53 -2.05 26.42
CA PHE A 302 -45.85 -2.48 27.63
C PHE A 302 -44.53 -1.69 27.82
N SER A 303 -43.94 -1.83 29.02
CA SER A 303 -42.51 -1.58 29.21
C SER A 303 -41.88 -2.65 30.08
N LYS A 304 -40.58 -2.85 29.92
CA LYS A 304 -39.79 -3.85 30.63
C LYS A 304 -38.50 -3.23 31.12
N CYS A 305 -38.32 -3.30 32.43
CA CYS A 305 -37.12 -2.87 33.10
C CYS A 305 -36.58 -4.02 33.95
N GLU A 306 -35.33 -3.91 34.40
CA GLU A 306 -34.87 -4.70 35.54
C GLU A 306 -35.34 -4.04 36.83
N THR A 307 -36.12 -4.77 37.64
CA THR A 307 -36.65 -4.24 38.90
C THR A 307 -35.59 -4.36 39.99
N GLY A 308 -35.19 -3.22 40.56
CA GLY A 308 -34.51 -3.16 41.86
C GLY A 308 -35.46 -3.49 43.01
N VAL A 309 -34.99 -3.35 44.25
CA VAL A 309 -35.78 -3.64 45.48
C VAL A 309 -37.07 -2.81 45.56
N LEU A 310 -37.14 -1.67 44.87
CA LEU A 310 -38.28 -0.74 44.90
C LEU A 310 -39.04 -0.66 43.55
N GLY A 311 -38.72 -1.52 42.57
CA GLY A 311 -39.40 -1.61 41.27
C GLY A 311 -38.61 -1.04 40.09
N CYS A 312 -39.29 -0.84 38.96
CA CYS A 312 -38.78 -0.03 37.84
C CYS A 312 -38.58 1.40 38.32
N ASN A 313 -37.50 2.05 37.91
CA ASN A 313 -37.27 3.48 38.16
C ASN A 313 -36.97 3.88 39.61
N ASP A 314 -36.38 3.03 40.47
CA ASP A 314 -36.15 3.50 41.84
C ASP A 314 -35.10 4.62 41.94
N GLY A 315 -34.07 4.63 41.09
CA GLY A 315 -33.03 5.67 41.00
C GLY A 315 -32.24 5.92 42.31
N PHE A 316 -32.53 5.17 43.36
CA PHE A 316 -32.14 5.47 44.73
C PHE A 316 -31.77 4.16 45.42
N ALA A 317 -30.62 3.60 45.01
CA ALA A 317 -29.85 2.56 45.69
C ALA A 317 -29.53 2.97 47.14
N THR A 318 -30.55 2.94 47.99
CA THR A 318 -30.50 3.34 49.40
C THR A 318 -30.35 2.14 50.33
N GLY A 319 -30.03 0.96 49.79
CA GLY A 319 -29.88 -0.28 50.57
C GLY A 319 -28.64 -1.15 50.29
N GLY A 320 -27.81 -0.80 49.31
CA GLY A 320 -26.58 -1.53 48.95
C GLY A 320 -26.01 -0.93 47.66
N ALA A 321 -24.75 -0.50 47.67
CA ALA A 321 -24.10 0.29 46.62
C ALA A 321 -23.72 -0.55 45.39
N ASP A 322 -24.43 -1.65 45.16
CA ASP A 322 -23.76 -2.86 44.74
C ASP A 322 -24.02 -3.20 43.26
N LYS A 323 -25.10 -2.71 42.64
CA LYS A 323 -25.55 -3.10 41.29
C LYS A 323 -26.06 -1.90 40.45
N ARG A 324 -25.84 -1.94 39.13
CA ARG A 324 -26.21 -0.97 38.06
C ARG A 324 -26.52 -1.73 36.75
N TRP A 325 -27.22 -1.13 35.80
CA TRP A 325 -27.59 -1.78 34.53
C TRP A 325 -27.27 -0.93 33.30
N GLU A 326 -26.57 -1.52 32.34
CA GLU A 326 -26.34 -1.02 30.98
C GLU A 326 -27.14 -1.85 29.96
N GLY A 327 -27.29 -1.38 28.72
CA GLY A 327 -27.92 -2.18 27.67
C GLY A 327 -27.92 -1.51 26.29
N THR A 328 -28.57 -2.15 25.33
CA THR A 328 -28.46 -1.81 23.89
C THR A 328 -29.73 -1.23 23.28
N ASN A 329 -29.61 -0.63 22.10
CA ASN A 329 -30.78 -0.46 21.22
C ASN A 329 -31.56 -1.77 21.12
N PRO A 330 -32.90 -1.72 21.07
CA PRO A 330 -33.64 -2.94 20.85
C PRO A 330 -33.36 -3.43 19.43
N PHE A 331 -33.44 -4.73 19.23
CA PHE A 331 -33.26 -5.38 17.93
C PHE A 331 -34.34 -6.43 17.73
N VAL A 332 -34.58 -6.78 16.48
CA VAL A 332 -35.68 -7.68 16.10
C VAL A 332 -35.13 -9.07 15.79
N LEU A 333 -35.79 -10.10 16.34
CA LEU A 333 -35.38 -11.49 16.15
C LEU A 333 -36.61 -12.40 16.23
N ASP A 334 -36.79 -13.33 15.29
CA ASP A 334 -37.71 -14.46 15.43
C ASP A 334 -37.04 -15.56 16.27
N TYR A 335 -36.95 -15.33 17.58
CA TYR A 335 -36.16 -16.18 18.48
C TYR A 335 -36.67 -17.63 18.52
N ASN A 336 -37.98 -17.82 18.32
CA ASN A 336 -38.62 -19.13 18.43
C ASN A 336 -38.92 -19.79 17.08
N ASN A 337 -38.48 -19.20 15.96
CA ASN A 337 -38.77 -19.65 14.59
C ASN A 337 -40.28 -19.83 14.34
N GLY A 338 -41.09 -18.94 14.92
CA GLY A 338 -42.55 -18.96 14.86
C GLY A 338 -43.12 -18.21 13.66
N GLY A 339 -42.27 -17.55 12.86
CA GLY A 339 -42.66 -16.63 11.80
C GLY A 339 -43.24 -15.33 12.36
N ARG A 340 -42.85 -14.96 13.58
CA ARG A 340 -43.23 -13.70 14.23
C ARG A 340 -42.00 -13.08 14.84
N ASP A 341 -41.82 -11.81 14.57
CA ASP A 341 -40.73 -11.05 15.13
C ASP A 341 -40.98 -10.81 16.64
N GLU A 342 -39.94 -11.01 17.43
CA GLU A 342 -39.87 -10.55 18.81
C GLU A 342 -38.97 -9.31 18.92
N ILE A 343 -39.22 -8.51 19.95
CA ILE A 343 -38.35 -7.41 20.31
C ILE A 343 -37.41 -7.84 21.42
N CYS A 344 -36.12 -7.74 21.15
CA CYS A 344 -35.06 -8.12 22.07
C CYS A 344 -34.21 -6.90 22.45
N PHE A 345 -33.53 -6.96 23.59
CA PHE A 345 -32.46 -6.02 23.92
C PHE A 345 -31.46 -6.70 24.86
N ILE A 346 -30.18 -6.31 24.75
CA ILE A 346 -29.13 -6.77 25.67
C ILE A 346 -29.15 -5.87 26.89
N LYS A 347 -28.90 -6.48 28.05
CA LYS A 347 -28.71 -5.83 29.34
C LYS A 347 -27.44 -6.37 30.01
N ASP A 348 -26.78 -5.53 30.77
CA ASP A 348 -25.57 -5.89 31.48
C ASP A 348 -25.62 -5.39 32.92
N GLU A 349 -25.56 -6.32 33.88
CA GLU A 349 -25.51 -5.99 35.30
C GLU A 349 -24.08 -5.66 35.73
N LYS A 350 -23.85 -4.41 36.09
CA LYS A 350 -22.60 -3.93 36.67
C LYS A 350 -22.63 -4.07 38.18
N ILE A 351 -21.75 -4.89 38.75
CA ILE A 351 -21.53 -4.97 40.21
C ILE A 351 -20.39 -4.04 40.61
N GLY A 352 -20.77 -2.89 41.18
CA GLY A 352 -19.91 -1.80 41.63
C GLY A 352 -19.21 -1.03 40.49
N LEU A 353 -18.38 -1.73 39.72
CA LEU A 353 -17.59 -1.24 38.58
C LEU A 353 -17.42 -2.27 37.46
N TYR A 354 -17.38 -3.58 37.77
CA TYR A 354 -17.22 -4.66 36.80
C TYR A 354 -18.58 -5.12 36.26
N PHE A 355 -18.61 -5.56 35.01
CA PHE A 355 -19.75 -6.22 34.40
C PHE A 355 -19.76 -7.69 34.80
N ASP A 356 -20.88 -8.18 35.33
CA ASP A 356 -20.93 -9.50 36.00
C ASP A 356 -22.11 -10.36 35.53
N HIS A 357 -23.13 -9.79 34.88
CA HIS A 357 -24.27 -10.56 34.37
C HIS A 357 -24.85 -9.95 33.08
N MET A 358 -24.12 -10.12 31.98
CA MET A 358 -24.63 -9.79 30.66
C MET A 358 -25.66 -10.82 30.19
N GLY A 359 -26.73 -10.37 29.55
CA GLY A 359 -27.79 -11.23 29.04
C GLY A 359 -28.71 -10.47 28.09
N PHE A 360 -29.57 -11.18 27.37
CA PHE A 360 -30.64 -10.55 26.59
C PHE A 360 -32.00 -11.13 26.94
N ASN A 361 -33.02 -10.30 26.74
CA ASN A 361 -34.41 -10.69 26.91
C ASN A 361 -35.18 -10.37 25.64
N CYS A 362 -36.06 -11.28 25.23
CA CYS A 362 -36.96 -11.09 24.10
C CYS A 362 -38.42 -11.11 24.56
N TYR A 363 -39.24 -10.25 23.96
CA TYR A 363 -40.65 -10.08 24.31
C TYR A 363 -41.53 -10.11 23.07
N ASN A 364 -42.71 -10.70 23.20
CA ASN A 364 -43.73 -10.65 22.15
C ASN A 364 -44.63 -9.41 22.30
N TYR A 365 -45.59 -9.23 21.38
CA TYR A 365 -46.58 -8.14 21.39
C TYR A 365 -47.30 -7.93 22.73
N SER A 366 -47.60 -9.01 23.48
CA SER A 366 -48.27 -8.91 24.78
C SER A 366 -47.34 -8.52 25.94
N GLY A 367 -46.05 -8.31 25.66
CA GLY A 367 -45.02 -8.09 26.66
C GLY A 367 -44.70 -9.33 27.48
N ASN A 368 -45.00 -10.54 27.00
CA ASN A 368 -44.56 -11.77 27.66
C ASN A 368 -43.10 -12.03 27.29
N GLU A 369 -42.27 -12.35 28.28
CA GLU A 369 -40.89 -12.78 28.08
C GLU A 369 -40.89 -14.13 27.37
N ILE A 370 -40.30 -14.19 26.17
CA ILE A 370 -40.15 -15.41 25.36
C ILE A 370 -38.78 -16.03 25.59
N ALA A 371 -37.77 -15.20 25.80
CA ALA A 371 -36.40 -15.62 26.06
C ALA A 371 -35.75 -14.78 27.16
N ARG A 372 -34.92 -15.45 27.97
CA ARG A 372 -33.96 -14.83 28.89
C ARG A 372 -32.69 -15.66 28.85
N VAL A 373 -31.65 -15.09 28.28
CA VAL A 373 -30.40 -15.79 27.99
C VAL A 373 -29.26 -15.01 28.61
N ASN A 374 -28.38 -15.71 29.33
CA ASN A 374 -27.15 -15.12 29.86
C ASN A 374 -26.05 -15.26 28.80
N LEU A 375 -25.29 -14.19 28.59
CA LEU A 375 -24.13 -14.15 27.71
C LEU A 375 -22.84 -14.35 28.54
N THR A 376 -21.73 -14.72 27.91
CA THR A 376 -20.46 -14.96 28.62
C THR A 376 -19.81 -13.67 29.13
N LEU A 377 -19.11 -13.74 30.28
CA LEU A 377 -18.71 -12.59 31.12
C LEU A 377 -17.59 -11.66 30.57
N SER A 378 -17.16 -11.79 29.32
CA SER A 378 -16.03 -11.01 28.77
C SER A 378 -16.42 -9.74 28.02
N ASP A 379 -17.71 -9.58 27.71
CA ASP A 379 -18.25 -8.47 26.92
C ASP A 379 -18.95 -7.45 27.84
N THR A 380 -19.14 -6.22 27.35
CA THR A 380 -19.49 -5.04 28.15
C THR A 380 -20.28 -4.02 27.31
N VAL A 381 -21.42 -4.43 26.71
CA VAL A 381 -22.01 -3.77 25.53
C VAL A 381 -22.34 -2.27 25.71
N LYS A 382 -21.75 -1.43 24.85
CA LYS A 382 -21.80 0.04 24.92
C LYS A 382 -22.73 0.72 23.91
N GLY A 383 -23.45 -0.03 23.07
CA GLY A 383 -24.15 0.53 21.92
C GLY A 383 -25.25 -0.35 21.31
N ILE A 384 -25.17 -0.58 20.00
CA ILE A 384 -26.15 -1.34 19.22
C ILE A 384 -25.73 -2.82 19.20
N ALA A 385 -26.70 -3.73 19.14
CA ALA A 385 -26.44 -5.12 18.77
C ALA A 385 -27.02 -5.34 17.37
N THR A 386 -26.29 -6.07 16.53
CA THR A 386 -26.77 -6.50 15.21
C THR A 386 -27.06 -8.01 15.25
N THR A 387 -27.87 -8.51 14.31
CA THR A 387 -28.19 -9.92 14.20
C THR A 387 -28.01 -10.42 12.78
N ALA A 388 -27.43 -11.60 12.62
CA ALA A 388 -27.08 -12.20 11.34
C ALA A 388 -26.87 -13.70 11.50
N ASP A 389 -27.19 -14.52 10.49
CA ASP A 389 -26.76 -15.93 10.47
C ASP A 389 -25.26 -15.97 10.13
N MET A 390 -24.42 -16.11 11.14
CA MET A 390 -22.96 -16.05 11.01
C MET A 390 -22.32 -17.43 10.94
N ASN A 391 -23.07 -18.50 11.20
CA ASN A 391 -22.56 -19.88 11.27
C ASN A 391 -23.26 -20.86 10.30
N ASN A 392 -24.21 -20.39 9.50
CA ASN A 392 -25.00 -21.15 8.53
C ASN A 392 -25.86 -22.25 9.19
N ASP A 393 -26.49 -21.94 10.33
CA ASP A 393 -27.45 -22.84 10.99
C ASP A 393 -28.92 -22.48 10.72
N GLY A 394 -29.16 -21.37 10.00
CA GLY A 394 -30.48 -20.84 9.68
C GLY A 394 -31.10 -19.99 10.79
N SER A 395 -30.42 -19.80 11.92
CA SER A 395 -30.78 -18.87 13.00
C SER A 395 -29.86 -17.66 12.93
N ARG A 396 -30.36 -16.48 13.32
CA ARG A 396 -29.50 -15.30 13.43
C ARG A 396 -28.79 -15.28 14.79
N GLU A 397 -27.46 -15.21 14.78
CA GLU A 397 -26.63 -14.87 15.92
C GLU A 397 -26.81 -13.41 16.34
N ILE A 398 -26.37 -13.09 17.57
CA ILE A 398 -26.31 -11.74 18.11
C ILE A 398 -24.86 -11.27 18.07
N ILE A 399 -24.60 -10.17 17.38
CA ILE A 399 -23.27 -9.58 17.22
C ILE A 399 -23.20 -8.32 18.10
N THR A 400 -22.20 -8.26 18.96
CA THR A 400 -21.87 -7.11 19.81
C THR A 400 -20.54 -6.50 19.37
N TYR A 401 -20.03 -5.50 20.10
CA TYR A 401 -18.71 -4.92 19.78
C TYR A 401 -17.51 -5.78 20.24
N THR A 402 -17.76 -6.90 20.94
CA THR A 402 -16.70 -7.85 21.29
C THR A 402 -16.98 -9.30 20.91
N ASP A 403 -18.20 -9.70 20.60
CA ASP A 403 -18.52 -11.11 20.45
C ASP A 403 -19.65 -11.39 19.43
N ILE A 404 -19.65 -12.61 18.89
CA ILE A 404 -20.78 -13.20 18.16
C ILE A 404 -21.37 -14.31 19.04
N TYR A 405 -22.63 -14.18 19.42
CA TYR A 405 -23.33 -15.10 20.30
C TYR A 405 -24.39 -15.91 19.56
N LEU A 406 -24.39 -17.22 19.80
CA LEU A 406 -25.56 -18.06 19.52
C LEU A 406 -26.75 -17.61 20.38
N LEU A 407 -27.96 -17.96 19.95
CA LEU A 407 -29.19 -17.69 20.71
C LEU A 407 -29.27 -18.36 22.09
N ASN A 408 -28.36 -19.28 22.41
CA ASN A 408 -28.21 -19.87 23.74
C ASN A 408 -27.20 -19.13 24.64
N GLY A 409 -26.58 -18.07 24.13
CA GLY A 409 -25.62 -17.21 24.83
C GLY A 409 -24.16 -17.64 24.76
N THR A 410 -23.85 -18.70 24.02
CA THR A 410 -22.47 -19.13 23.77
C THR A 410 -21.81 -18.22 22.74
N SER A 411 -20.68 -17.61 23.08
CA SER A 411 -19.83 -16.90 22.11
C SER A 411 -19.16 -17.91 21.17
N ILE A 412 -19.31 -17.72 19.86
CA ILE A 412 -18.59 -18.49 18.82
C ILE A 412 -17.35 -17.78 18.33
N MET A 413 -17.29 -16.46 18.47
CA MET A 413 -16.13 -15.64 18.11
C MET A 413 -16.05 -14.48 19.10
N SER A 414 -14.84 -14.20 19.59
CA SER A 414 -14.55 -13.05 20.43
C SER A 414 -13.46 -12.18 19.79
N PHE A 415 -13.64 -10.88 19.88
CA PHE A 415 -12.77 -9.83 19.36
C PHE A 415 -12.83 -8.60 20.29
N ASP A 416 -11.85 -7.71 20.23
CA ASP A 416 -11.83 -6.49 21.05
C ASP A 416 -11.03 -5.41 20.32
N PHE A 417 -11.68 -4.34 19.88
CA PHE A 417 -10.99 -3.18 19.31
C PHE A 417 -11.59 -1.89 19.87
N GLY A 418 -12.92 -1.89 19.98
CA GLY A 418 -13.75 -1.01 20.79
C GLY A 418 -15.11 -0.74 20.14
N THR A 419 -15.71 0.41 20.47
CA THR A 419 -17.07 0.48 21.04
C THR A 419 -18.27 0.51 20.08
N ASN A 420 -18.04 0.59 18.76
CA ASN A 420 -19.10 0.51 17.74
C ASN A 420 -19.44 -0.94 17.36
N ALA A 421 -20.73 -1.20 17.09
CA ALA A 421 -21.16 -2.52 16.61
C ALA A 421 -20.61 -2.80 15.21
N PRO A 422 -20.02 -3.98 14.96
CA PRO A 422 -19.61 -4.39 13.63
C PRO A 422 -20.80 -4.47 12.66
N VAL A 423 -20.49 -4.29 11.38
CA VAL A 423 -21.39 -4.43 10.24
C VAL A 423 -21.15 -5.81 9.63
N PRO A 424 -22.09 -6.76 9.78
CA PRO A 424 -22.01 -8.03 9.09
C PRO A 424 -22.55 -7.87 7.65
N ALA A 425 -21.73 -8.18 6.65
CA ALA A 425 -22.00 -7.96 5.23
C ALA A 425 -21.10 -8.87 4.39
N ASP A 426 -21.50 -9.28 3.19
CA ASP A 426 -20.56 -9.89 2.23
C ASP A 426 -19.67 -8.78 1.67
N ILE A 427 -18.37 -8.81 1.90
CA ILE A 427 -17.44 -7.74 1.51
C ILE A 427 -16.67 -8.14 0.24
N ASP A 428 -16.22 -9.39 0.10
CA ASP A 428 -15.48 -9.83 -1.12
C ASP A 428 -16.39 -10.32 -2.26
N GLY A 429 -17.71 -10.38 -2.05
CA GLY A 429 -18.68 -10.83 -3.06
C GLY A 429 -18.76 -12.35 -3.18
N ASN A 430 -18.48 -13.08 -2.11
CA ASN A 430 -18.40 -14.53 -2.10
C ASN A 430 -19.69 -15.22 -1.62
N GLU A 431 -20.78 -14.46 -1.48
CA GLU A 431 -22.08 -14.83 -0.89
C GLU A 431 -22.03 -15.19 0.62
N GLY A 432 -20.85 -15.10 1.24
CA GLY A 432 -20.61 -15.32 2.66
C GLY A 432 -20.66 -14.02 3.45
N MET A 433 -21.28 -14.04 4.64
CA MET A 433 -21.29 -12.87 5.52
C MET A 433 -19.93 -12.69 6.19
N ASP A 434 -19.26 -11.60 5.86
CA ASP A 434 -18.05 -11.10 6.50
C ASP A 434 -18.41 -10.17 7.67
N LEU A 435 -17.38 -9.64 8.35
CA LEU A 435 -17.53 -8.70 9.46
C LEU A 435 -16.63 -7.49 9.28
N LEU A 436 -17.21 -6.29 9.21
CA LEU A 436 -16.50 -5.03 9.13
C LEU A 436 -16.70 -4.22 10.41
N TRP A 437 -15.65 -3.59 10.93
CA TRP A 437 -15.71 -2.77 12.14
C TRP A 437 -14.88 -1.50 11.99
N THR A 438 -15.36 -0.38 12.55
CA THR A 438 -14.60 0.89 12.63
C THR A 438 -14.77 1.60 13.97
N GLU A 439 -13.69 2.19 14.48
CA GLU A 439 -13.74 3.12 15.62
C GLU A 439 -12.58 4.11 15.56
N GLY A 440 -12.85 5.40 15.78
CA GLY A 440 -11.84 6.44 15.74
C GLY A 440 -11.08 6.45 14.43
N ASN A 441 -9.80 6.07 14.47
CA ASN A 441 -8.92 5.97 13.30
C ASN A 441 -8.56 4.51 12.97
N LYS A 442 -9.42 3.56 13.30
CA LYS A 442 -9.18 2.13 13.01
C LYS A 442 -10.33 1.55 12.19
N ILE A 443 -9.98 0.68 11.26
CA ILE A 443 -10.88 -0.20 10.51
C ILE A 443 -10.33 -1.62 10.54
N LYS A 444 -11.24 -2.59 10.64
CA LYS A 444 -10.91 -4.01 10.59
C LYS A 444 -11.96 -4.79 9.81
N VAL A 445 -11.51 -5.68 8.94
CA VAL A 445 -12.33 -6.60 8.16
C VAL A 445 -11.99 -8.03 8.57
N PHE A 446 -13.01 -8.87 8.74
CA PHE A 446 -12.89 -10.33 8.87
C PHE A 446 -13.68 -10.96 7.74
N LEU A 447 -12.98 -11.57 6.79
CA LEU A 447 -13.62 -12.31 5.71
C LEU A 447 -13.92 -13.75 6.16
N ASP A 448 -15.12 -14.20 5.87
CA ASP A 448 -15.51 -15.60 5.98
C ASP A 448 -14.67 -16.45 5.02
N SER A 449 -14.31 -17.64 5.50
CA SER A 449 -13.25 -18.48 4.96
C SER A 449 -13.73 -19.60 4.06
N ASN A 450 -15.04 -19.81 3.92
CA ASN A 450 -15.58 -20.95 3.18
C ASN A 450 -15.20 -20.96 1.68
N ASN A 451 -14.78 -19.81 1.14
CA ASN A 451 -14.38 -19.64 -0.27
C ASN A 451 -12.96 -19.09 -0.47
N TYR A 452 -12.31 -18.59 0.58
CA TYR A 452 -10.98 -17.98 0.51
C TYR A 452 -9.93 -19.10 0.68
N THR A 453 -9.28 -19.55 -0.39
CA THR A 453 -8.26 -20.64 -0.33
C THR A 453 -6.84 -20.12 -0.51
N ILE A 454 -5.84 -20.89 -0.09
CA ILE A 454 -4.49 -20.76 -0.63
C ILE A 454 -4.40 -21.76 -1.79
N ASP A 455 -3.77 -21.36 -2.89
CA ASP A 455 -3.50 -22.28 -3.99
C ASP A 455 -2.17 -21.93 -4.61
N LEU A 456 -1.10 -22.51 -4.07
CA LEU A 456 0.22 -22.28 -4.60
C LEU A 456 0.36 -23.03 -5.91
N SER A 457 1.18 -22.53 -6.82
CA SER A 457 1.45 -23.25 -8.07
C SER A 457 2.75 -22.80 -8.69
N VAL A 458 3.34 -23.70 -9.47
CA VAL A 458 4.46 -23.39 -10.34
C VAL A 458 4.28 -24.17 -11.64
N ASP A 459 4.37 -23.48 -12.78
CA ASP A 459 4.31 -24.14 -14.09
C ASP A 459 5.70 -24.38 -14.66
N SER A 460 5.84 -25.39 -15.53
CA SER A 460 7.09 -25.62 -16.27
C SER A 460 7.52 -24.41 -17.13
N SER A 461 6.56 -23.59 -17.58
CA SER A 461 6.83 -22.34 -18.30
C SER A 461 7.40 -21.25 -17.42
N ASP A 462 7.15 -21.30 -16.11
CA ASP A 462 7.60 -20.32 -15.13
C ASP A 462 9.05 -20.53 -14.71
N ILE A 463 9.61 -21.71 -15.01
CA ILE A 463 11.02 -22.04 -14.77
C ILE A 463 11.85 -21.55 -15.95
N SER A 464 12.82 -20.66 -15.74
CA SER A 464 13.71 -20.14 -16.78
C SER A 464 15.18 -20.26 -16.39
N PHE A 465 16.06 -20.28 -17.39
CA PHE A 465 17.49 -20.49 -17.22
C PHE A 465 18.26 -19.28 -17.75
N GLN A 466 19.23 -18.81 -16.97
CA GLN A 466 20.12 -17.72 -17.35
C GLN A 466 21.57 -18.10 -17.07
N LYS A 467 22.48 -17.57 -17.89
CA LYS A 467 23.91 -17.84 -17.76
C LYS A 467 24.45 -17.22 -16.48
N PHE A 468 25.02 -18.06 -15.60
CA PHE A 468 25.90 -17.58 -14.54
C PHE A 468 27.36 -17.66 -15.01
N ASN A 469 27.82 -18.87 -15.37
CA ASN A 469 29.14 -19.10 -15.96
C ASN A 469 29.12 -20.31 -16.92
N SER A 470 30.29 -20.89 -17.22
CA SER A 470 30.40 -22.03 -18.14
C SER A 470 29.94 -23.36 -17.54
N THR A 471 29.81 -23.47 -16.22
CA THR A 471 29.43 -24.71 -15.52
C THR A 471 28.18 -24.58 -14.66
N HIS A 472 27.74 -23.34 -14.38
CA HIS A 472 26.59 -23.03 -13.55
C HIS A 472 25.62 -22.11 -14.29
N VAL A 473 24.35 -22.27 -13.96
CA VAL A 473 23.21 -21.59 -14.57
C VAL A 473 22.35 -21.06 -13.43
N VAL A 474 21.86 -19.84 -13.59
CA VAL A 474 20.82 -19.28 -12.72
C VAL A 474 19.49 -19.89 -13.16
N VAL A 475 18.78 -20.55 -12.25
CA VAL A 475 17.41 -21.01 -12.41
C VAL A 475 16.51 -19.98 -11.74
N ASN A 476 15.59 -19.39 -12.48
CA ASN A 476 14.54 -18.54 -11.94
C ASN A 476 13.20 -19.26 -12.06
N ALA A 477 12.37 -19.22 -11.02
CA ALA A 477 11.02 -19.75 -11.05
C ALA A 477 10.03 -18.71 -10.56
N ILE A 478 8.94 -18.51 -11.30
CA ILE A 478 7.80 -17.72 -10.83
C ILE A 478 6.85 -18.67 -10.11
N ILE A 479 6.66 -18.45 -8.81
CA ILE A 479 5.72 -19.19 -7.97
C ILE A 479 4.50 -18.31 -7.80
N LYS A 480 3.32 -18.86 -8.05
CA LYS A 480 2.05 -18.17 -8.01
C LYS A 480 1.28 -18.60 -6.77
N ASN A 481 0.45 -17.71 -6.26
CA ASN A 481 -0.64 -18.05 -5.37
C ASN A 481 -1.92 -17.65 -6.09
N THR A 482 -2.68 -18.61 -6.61
CA THR A 482 -3.94 -18.34 -7.30
C THR A 482 -5.11 -18.17 -6.33
N GLY A 483 -4.93 -18.62 -5.09
CA GLY A 483 -5.86 -18.41 -3.98
C GLY A 483 -5.88 -16.97 -3.46
N GLU A 484 -6.93 -16.63 -2.73
CA GLU A 484 -7.22 -15.28 -2.25
C GLU A 484 -6.50 -14.92 -0.94
N ILE A 485 -6.04 -15.92 -0.17
CA ILE A 485 -5.30 -15.70 1.09
C ILE A 485 -3.79 -15.65 0.81
N GLU A 486 -3.06 -14.78 1.51
CA GLU A 486 -1.60 -14.80 1.54
C GLU A 486 -1.06 -16.13 2.09
N ALA A 487 -0.21 -16.81 1.30
CA ALA A 487 0.56 -17.95 1.76
C ALA A 487 1.81 -17.46 2.51
N LYS A 488 1.86 -17.70 3.83
CA LYS A 488 3.01 -17.32 4.67
C LYS A 488 3.90 -18.52 4.94
N ASN A 489 5.21 -18.28 4.88
CA ASN A 489 6.24 -19.28 5.15
C ASN A 489 6.15 -20.50 4.22
N ALA A 490 5.83 -20.28 2.95
CA ALA A 490 5.80 -21.35 1.96
C ALA A 490 7.24 -21.77 1.61
N ASP A 491 7.61 -23.01 1.93
CA ASP A 491 8.92 -23.57 1.60
C ASP A 491 9.01 -23.80 0.09
N ALA A 492 10.00 -23.20 -0.57
CA ALA A 492 10.27 -23.39 -2.00
C ALA A 492 11.63 -24.08 -2.19
N PHE A 493 11.73 -25.00 -3.13
CA PHE A 493 12.98 -25.68 -3.46
C PHE A 493 13.19 -25.77 -4.97
N VAL A 494 14.45 -25.63 -5.36
CA VAL A 494 14.95 -25.83 -6.72
C VAL A 494 15.96 -26.97 -6.64
N TYR A 495 15.71 -28.03 -7.39
CA TYR A 495 16.42 -29.31 -7.28
C TYR A 495 16.89 -29.79 -8.66
N ASN A 496 18.18 -30.09 -8.81
CA ASN A 496 18.71 -30.79 -9.98
C ASN A 496 18.59 -32.31 -9.78
N GLU A 497 17.77 -32.98 -10.61
CA GLU A 497 17.50 -34.43 -10.51
C GLU A 497 18.77 -35.29 -10.65
N ASP A 498 19.68 -34.89 -11.53
CA ASP A 498 20.85 -35.69 -11.89
C ASP A 498 21.99 -35.58 -10.86
N THR A 499 22.15 -34.41 -10.23
CA THR A 499 23.22 -34.17 -9.24
C THR A 499 22.74 -34.25 -7.80
N SER A 500 21.43 -34.18 -7.58
CA SER A 500 20.80 -33.99 -6.27
C SER A 500 21.25 -32.71 -5.54
N GLU A 501 21.72 -31.70 -6.29
CA GLU A 501 21.95 -30.36 -5.76
C GLU A 501 20.60 -29.68 -5.52
N GLU A 502 20.42 -29.09 -4.34
CA GLU A 502 19.16 -28.48 -3.90
C GLU A 502 19.45 -27.13 -3.23
N ASN A 503 18.61 -26.14 -3.52
CA ASN A 503 18.57 -24.87 -2.82
C ASN A 503 17.15 -24.57 -2.37
N THR A 504 17.00 -24.03 -1.16
CA THR A 504 15.71 -23.76 -0.52
C THR A 504 15.52 -22.28 -0.22
N ALA A 505 14.29 -21.79 -0.29
CA ALA A 505 13.90 -20.47 0.18
C ALA A 505 12.56 -20.55 0.93
N VAL A 506 12.29 -19.60 1.81
CA VAL A 506 10.98 -19.44 2.46
C VAL A 506 10.34 -18.19 1.88
N LEU A 507 9.16 -18.35 1.27
CA LEU A 507 8.46 -17.29 0.57
C LEU A 507 7.21 -16.85 1.32
N SER A 508 6.82 -15.58 1.14
CA SER A 508 5.49 -15.09 1.47
C SER A 508 4.86 -14.56 0.19
N ILE A 509 3.72 -15.11 -0.19
CA ILE A 509 3.09 -14.88 -1.49
C ILE A 509 1.69 -14.36 -1.23
N GLY A 510 1.45 -13.07 -1.53
CA GLY A 510 0.12 -12.46 -1.38
C GLY A 510 -0.94 -13.24 -2.16
N GLY A 511 -2.20 -13.15 -1.74
CA GLY A 511 -3.32 -13.73 -2.49
C GLY A 511 -3.38 -13.17 -3.90
N ARG A 512 -3.64 -14.03 -4.90
CA ARG A 512 -3.56 -13.72 -6.34
C ARG A 512 -2.21 -13.13 -6.77
N GLY A 513 -1.16 -13.35 -5.98
CA GLY A 513 0.17 -12.78 -6.15
C GLY A 513 1.16 -13.75 -6.78
N ASN A 514 2.37 -13.25 -7.02
CA ASN A 514 3.50 -14.05 -7.46
C ASN A 514 4.77 -13.70 -6.66
N ALA A 515 5.68 -14.66 -6.60
CA ALA A 515 7.02 -14.50 -6.06
C ALA A 515 8.03 -15.13 -7.02
N THR A 516 9.20 -14.52 -7.16
CA THR A 516 10.29 -15.10 -7.96
C THR A 516 11.31 -15.75 -7.04
N PHE A 517 11.62 -17.02 -7.28
CA PHE A 517 12.71 -17.72 -6.62
C PHE A 517 13.88 -17.92 -7.59
N SER A 518 15.05 -17.38 -7.24
CA SER A 518 16.28 -17.50 -8.03
C SER A 518 17.29 -18.38 -7.31
N SER A 519 17.91 -19.30 -8.04
CA SER A 519 18.90 -20.24 -7.54
C SER A 519 20.04 -20.44 -8.53
N ILE A 520 21.24 -20.78 -8.07
CA ILE A 520 22.38 -21.11 -8.95
C ILE A 520 22.66 -22.60 -8.82
N LEU A 521 22.59 -23.32 -9.93
CA LEU A 521 22.85 -24.76 -9.99
C LEU A 521 23.94 -25.08 -11.01
N ALA A 522 24.72 -26.12 -10.75
CA ALA A 522 25.56 -26.74 -11.77
C ALA A 522 24.67 -27.60 -12.69
N LEU A 523 24.51 -27.21 -13.95
CA LEU A 523 23.60 -27.87 -14.90
C LEU A 523 24.31 -28.22 -16.21
N LYS A 524 24.05 -29.42 -16.73
CA LYS A 524 24.43 -29.83 -18.10
C LYS A 524 23.20 -29.98 -18.98
N GLU A 525 23.41 -29.82 -20.28
CA GLU A 525 22.36 -30.04 -21.28
C GLU A 525 21.71 -31.43 -21.10
N GLY A 526 20.38 -31.46 -21.03
CA GLY A 526 19.56 -32.64 -20.80
C GLY A 526 19.24 -32.95 -19.33
N GLU A 527 19.86 -32.26 -18.37
CA GLU A 527 19.56 -32.45 -16.94
C GLU A 527 18.21 -31.78 -16.58
N LYS A 528 17.47 -32.37 -15.63
CA LYS A 528 16.15 -31.86 -15.23
C LYS A 528 16.20 -31.04 -13.95
N VAL A 529 15.54 -29.90 -13.97
CA VAL A 529 15.35 -29.05 -12.79
C VAL A 529 13.90 -29.14 -12.33
N TRP A 530 13.72 -29.55 -11.09
CA TRP A 530 12.45 -29.52 -10.40
C TRP A 530 12.35 -28.25 -9.57
N VAL A 531 11.19 -27.62 -9.61
CA VAL A 531 10.82 -26.54 -8.71
C VAL A 531 9.55 -26.95 -8.03
N SER A 532 9.51 -26.79 -6.72
CA SER A 532 8.27 -26.98 -5.99
C SER A 532 8.16 -26.04 -4.81
N ILE A 533 6.91 -25.73 -4.53
CA ILE A 533 6.44 -24.89 -3.44
C ILE A 533 5.60 -25.78 -2.52
N ASP A 534 5.70 -25.55 -1.21
CA ASP A 534 5.13 -26.39 -0.17
C ASP A 534 5.33 -27.91 -0.37
N PRO A 535 6.59 -28.39 -0.45
CA PRO A 535 6.90 -29.83 -0.64
C PRO A 535 6.25 -30.76 0.37
N TYR A 536 5.98 -30.23 1.56
CA TYR A 536 5.62 -30.99 2.74
C TYR A 536 4.13 -30.91 3.03
N ASN A 537 3.36 -30.21 2.18
CA ASN A 537 1.93 -29.96 2.37
C ASN A 537 1.67 -29.38 3.77
N GLY A 538 2.51 -28.42 4.17
CA GLY A 538 2.43 -27.72 5.44
C GLY A 538 1.38 -26.61 5.44
N ILE A 539 0.98 -26.15 4.24
CA ILE A 539 -0.06 -25.17 3.98
C ILE A 539 -1.27 -25.93 3.42
N ASP A 540 -2.47 -25.62 3.93
CA ASP A 540 -3.71 -26.25 3.45
C ASP A 540 -4.17 -25.51 2.19
N GLU A 541 -4.16 -26.20 1.05
CA GLU A 541 -4.37 -25.61 -0.27
C GLU A 541 -5.50 -26.25 -1.07
N SER A 542 -5.99 -25.55 -2.08
CA SER A 542 -7.10 -26.02 -2.93
C SER A 542 -6.70 -27.16 -3.87
N ASP A 543 -5.49 -27.12 -4.47
CA ASP A 543 -4.96 -28.19 -5.31
C ASP A 543 -3.48 -28.49 -5.06
N GLU A 544 -3.20 -29.47 -4.20
CA GLU A 544 -1.84 -29.92 -3.87
C GLU A 544 -1.01 -30.51 -5.03
N LYS A 545 -1.55 -30.61 -6.26
CA LYS A 545 -0.85 -31.23 -7.41
C LYS A 545 -0.13 -30.23 -8.30
N ASN A 546 -0.47 -28.96 -8.25
CA ASN A 546 0.15 -27.89 -9.05
C ASN A 546 1.40 -27.28 -8.37
N ASN A 547 1.71 -27.76 -7.16
CA ASN A 547 2.85 -27.35 -6.34
C ASN A 547 4.23 -27.82 -6.83
N VAL A 548 4.27 -28.57 -7.94
CA VAL A 548 5.51 -29.12 -8.48
C VAL A 548 5.52 -28.99 -10.01
N ALA A 549 6.60 -28.41 -10.53
CA ALA A 549 6.92 -28.45 -11.95
C ALA A 549 8.36 -28.88 -12.18
N PHE A 550 8.64 -29.34 -13.39
CA PHE A 550 10.01 -29.55 -13.84
C PHE A 550 10.23 -28.96 -15.23
N ARG A 551 11.47 -28.58 -15.50
CA ARG A 551 11.92 -28.18 -16.83
C ARG A 551 13.29 -28.79 -17.10
N GLU A 552 13.41 -29.45 -18.26
CA GLU A 552 14.70 -29.94 -18.74
C GLU A 552 15.56 -28.77 -19.20
N PHE A 553 16.79 -28.70 -18.71
CA PHE A 553 17.76 -27.72 -19.16
C PHE A 553 18.32 -28.15 -20.50
N GLY A 554 17.75 -27.65 -21.59
CA GLY A 554 18.21 -27.92 -22.95
C GLY A 554 19.55 -27.28 -23.34
N GLY A 555 20.34 -26.81 -22.38
CA GLY A 555 21.49 -25.95 -22.63
C GLY A 555 21.08 -24.50 -22.90
N LEU A 556 22.05 -23.58 -22.87
CA LEU A 556 21.84 -22.23 -23.41
C LEU A 556 22.38 -22.20 -24.84
N PRO A 557 21.66 -21.59 -25.79
CA PRO A 557 22.06 -21.61 -27.19
C PRO A 557 23.41 -20.92 -27.39
N TYR A 558 24.22 -21.47 -28.29
CA TYR A 558 25.38 -20.74 -28.82
C TYR A 558 24.91 -19.65 -29.79
N VAL A 559 25.27 -18.41 -29.50
CA VAL A 559 24.88 -17.23 -30.27
C VAL A 559 26.08 -16.71 -31.06
N PHE A 560 25.96 -16.74 -32.38
CA PHE A 560 26.92 -16.11 -33.29
C PHE A 560 26.38 -14.77 -33.78
N VAL A 561 27.23 -13.73 -33.75
CA VAL A 561 26.85 -12.38 -34.17
C VAL A 561 27.66 -11.95 -35.40
N SER A 562 26.96 -11.68 -36.50
CA SER A 562 27.52 -11.12 -37.72
C SER A 562 27.01 -9.70 -37.93
N VAL A 563 27.92 -8.75 -37.95
CA VAL A 563 27.60 -7.32 -38.08
C VAL A 563 28.14 -6.80 -39.41
N SER A 564 27.31 -6.06 -40.14
CA SER A 564 27.69 -5.42 -41.40
C SER A 564 27.06 -4.02 -41.49
N LEU A 565 27.68 -3.08 -40.78
CA LEU A 565 27.28 -1.68 -40.70
C LEU A 565 28.26 -0.78 -41.45
N GLU A 566 27.83 0.43 -41.78
CA GLU A 566 28.67 1.47 -42.37
C GLU A 566 28.74 2.69 -41.44
N PRO A 567 29.96 3.19 -41.10
CA PRO A 567 31.27 2.66 -41.47
C PRO A 567 31.65 1.37 -40.72
N SER A 568 32.37 0.46 -41.39
CA SER A 568 32.67 -0.90 -40.86
C SER A 568 33.50 -0.95 -39.57
N ASN A 569 34.16 0.14 -39.18
CA ASN A 569 34.96 0.21 -37.96
C ASN A 569 34.12 0.16 -36.67
N ILE A 570 32.79 0.31 -36.76
CA ILE A 570 31.87 0.19 -35.61
C ILE A 570 31.34 -1.25 -35.39
N ASN A 571 31.61 -2.17 -36.33
CA ASN A 571 31.10 -3.54 -36.27
C ASN A 571 31.53 -4.27 -34.98
N SER A 572 32.75 -4.03 -34.51
CA SER A 572 33.28 -4.64 -33.28
C SER A 572 32.53 -4.19 -32.03
N GLU A 573 32.05 -2.95 -31.97
CA GLU A 573 31.36 -2.40 -30.79
C GLU A 573 30.01 -3.11 -30.56
N PHE A 574 29.27 -3.40 -31.64
CA PHE A 574 28.05 -4.21 -31.57
C PHE A 574 28.33 -5.66 -31.15
N GLN A 575 29.39 -6.28 -31.70
CA GLN A 575 29.76 -7.65 -31.32
C GLN A 575 30.14 -7.73 -29.84
N GLU A 576 30.94 -6.79 -29.34
CA GLU A 576 31.33 -6.71 -27.94
C GLU A 576 30.14 -6.41 -27.03
N TYR A 577 29.26 -5.49 -27.42
CA TYR A 577 28.04 -5.17 -26.68
C TYR A 577 27.17 -6.42 -26.49
N ILE A 578 26.83 -7.12 -27.58
CA ILE A 578 26.03 -8.35 -27.49
C ILE A 578 26.76 -9.41 -26.67
N LYS A 579 28.06 -9.63 -26.92
CA LYS A 579 28.87 -10.61 -26.17
C LYS A 579 28.84 -10.36 -24.67
N ASN A 580 28.93 -9.09 -24.24
CA ASN A 580 29.03 -8.71 -22.83
C ASN A 580 27.67 -8.67 -22.14
N LYS A 581 26.57 -8.45 -22.88
CA LYS A 581 25.20 -8.33 -22.33
C LYS A 581 24.32 -9.57 -22.55
N LEU A 582 24.81 -10.58 -23.27
CA LEU A 582 24.10 -11.84 -23.49
C LEU A 582 24.07 -12.69 -22.21
N THR A 583 22.89 -12.78 -21.60
CA THR A 583 22.60 -13.56 -20.39
C THR A 583 21.82 -14.84 -20.70
N SER A 584 21.14 -14.92 -21.84
CA SER A 584 20.30 -16.07 -22.23
C SER A 584 20.98 -17.00 -23.25
N GLY A 585 22.30 -16.89 -23.43
CA GLY A 585 23.07 -17.64 -24.43
C GLY A 585 24.59 -17.59 -24.21
N TYR A 586 25.32 -18.42 -24.96
CA TYR A 586 26.79 -18.40 -24.99
C TYR A 586 27.28 -17.79 -26.31
N TYR A 587 28.01 -16.68 -26.25
CA TYR A 587 28.63 -16.10 -27.44
C TYR A 587 29.66 -17.06 -28.06
N THR A 588 29.57 -17.31 -29.37
CA THR A 588 30.60 -18.02 -30.15
C THR A 588 31.06 -17.20 -31.35
N SER A 589 32.35 -17.29 -31.67
CA SER A 589 32.91 -16.73 -32.90
C SER A 589 32.77 -17.66 -34.11
N ASN A 590 32.35 -18.91 -33.91
CA ASN A 590 32.19 -19.90 -34.97
C ASN A 590 30.71 -20.04 -35.38
N ALA A 591 30.37 -19.54 -36.57
CA ALA A 591 29.00 -19.61 -37.10
C ALA A 591 28.44 -21.03 -37.26
N ASN A 592 29.29 -22.05 -37.34
CA ASN A 592 28.85 -23.45 -37.47
C ASN A 592 28.41 -24.06 -36.14
N GLU A 593 29.01 -23.61 -35.03
CA GLU A 593 28.67 -24.04 -33.67
C GLU A 593 27.39 -23.37 -33.17
N ALA A 594 27.01 -22.23 -33.74
CA ALA A 594 25.89 -21.44 -33.25
C ALA A 594 24.52 -22.09 -33.52
N ASP A 595 23.68 -22.13 -32.49
CA ASP A 595 22.26 -22.49 -32.55
C ASP A 595 21.42 -21.29 -33.00
N VAL A 596 21.86 -20.08 -32.62
CA VAL A 596 21.24 -18.81 -33.00
C VAL A 596 22.24 -17.93 -33.74
N LYS A 597 21.83 -17.39 -34.89
CA LYS A 597 22.64 -16.48 -35.70
C LYS A 597 22.00 -15.11 -35.74
N VAL A 598 22.63 -14.13 -35.10
CA VAL A 598 22.22 -12.73 -35.07
C VAL A 598 22.92 -11.97 -36.19
N TYR A 599 22.14 -11.30 -37.03
CA TYR A 599 22.60 -10.54 -38.19
C TYR A 599 22.21 -9.08 -38.03
N ILE A 600 23.22 -8.21 -37.88
CA ILE A 600 23.01 -6.79 -37.61
C ILE A 600 23.36 -5.96 -38.85
N GLY A 601 22.45 -5.06 -39.24
CA GLY A 601 22.60 -4.08 -40.30
C GLY A 601 21.93 -4.45 -41.63
N LYS A 602 21.36 -3.45 -42.31
CA LYS A 602 20.67 -3.59 -43.62
C LYS A 602 21.58 -4.07 -44.76
N ASN A 603 22.88 -3.87 -44.63
CA ASN A 603 23.90 -4.31 -45.59
C ASN A 603 24.44 -5.71 -45.28
N ASN A 604 23.97 -6.37 -44.21
CA ASN A 604 24.33 -7.76 -43.96
C ASN A 604 23.73 -8.63 -45.08
N PRO A 605 24.54 -9.41 -45.83
CA PRO A 605 24.02 -10.22 -46.93
C PRO A 605 22.91 -11.17 -46.50
N ARG A 606 22.95 -11.65 -45.25
CA ARG A 606 21.90 -12.52 -44.71
C ARG A 606 20.61 -11.78 -44.41
N ASN A 607 20.66 -10.53 -43.99
CA ASN A 607 19.44 -9.73 -43.85
C ASN A 607 18.84 -9.43 -45.24
N GLN A 608 19.66 -9.13 -46.23
CA GLN A 608 19.21 -8.90 -47.61
C GLN A 608 18.55 -10.14 -48.23
N ASP A 609 19.18 -11.31 -48.09
CA ASP A 609 18.65 -12.58 -48.58
C ASP A 609 17.28 -12.91 -47.94
N ASN A 610 17.13 -12.61 -46.65
CA ASN A 610 15.96 -12.99 -45.88
C ASN A 610 14.84 -11.93 -45.92
N ASN A 611 15.12 -10.68 -46.27
CA ASN A 611 14.15 -9.59 -46.19
C ASN A 611 12.86 -9.86 -47.00
N ILE A 612 12.99 -10.36 -48.24
CA ILE A 612 11.82 -10.72 -49.05
C ILE A 612 11.01 -11.84 -48.39
N LYS A 613 11.70 -12.82 -47.81
CA LYS A 613 11.08 -13.93 -47.10
C LYS A 613 10.33 -13.41 -45.87
N THR A 614 10.96 -12.58 -45.04
CA THR A 614 10.33 -12.09 -43.81
C THR A 614 9.14 -11.18 -44.09
N LEU A 615 9.22 -10.33 -45.12
CA LEU A 615 8.09 -9.50 -45.54
C LEU A 615 6.88 -10.34 -45.99
N ASN A 616 7.13 -11.42 -46.72
CA ASN A 616 6.05 -12.28 -47.26
C ASN A 616 5.50 -13.25 -46.21
N ASP A 617 6.36 -13.80 -45.35
CA ASP A 617 6.01 -14.91 -44.46
C ASP A 617 5.63 -14.44 -43.04
N PHE A 618 6.15 -13.29 -42.60
CA PHE A 618 6.01 -12.79 -41.23
C PHE A 618 5.56 -11.33 -41.13
N GLU A 619 5.24 -10.69 -42.25
CA GLU A 619 4.75 -9.29 -42.31
C GLU A 619 5.71 -8.26 -41.70
N PHE A 620 7.02 -8.56 -41.64
CA PHE A 620 8.04 -7.61 -41.22
C PHE A 620 9.27 -7.60 -42.13
N GLY A 621 9.93 -6.45 -42.24
CA GLY A 621 11.17 -6.29 -43.00
C GLY A 621 11.55 -4.85 -43.23
N TYR A 622 12.25 -4.57 -44.32
CA TYR A 622 12.73 -3.21 -44.64
C TYR A 622 12.83 -2.98 -46.15
N ASP A 623 12.77 -1.73 -46.62
CA ASP A 623 13.09 -1.33 -48.00
C ASP A 623 14.01 -0.11 -47.97
N TYR A 624 15.32 -0.38 -48.00
CA TYR A 624 16.42 0.59 -48.21
C TYR A 624 16.19 2.01 -47.65
N GLY A 625 15.64 2.12 -46.45
CA GLY A 625 15.31 3.40 -45.80
C GLY A 625 14.03 3.39 -44.96
N ASN A 626 13.15 2.39 -45.12
CA ASN A 626 11.98 2.21 -44.26
C ASN A 626 11.94 0.81 -43.65
N ILE A 627 11.42 0.71 -42.43
CA ILE A 627 11.07 -0.54 -41.77
C ILE A 627 9.58 -0.78 -41.95
N PHE A 628 9.22 -2.02 -42.26
CA PHE A 628 7.84 -2.49 -42.32
C PHE A 628 7.60 -3.47 -41.18
N TYR A 629 6.47 -3.28 -40.50
CA TYR A 629 6.04 -4.13 -39.40
C TYR A 629 4.52 -4.15 -39.38
N ASN A 630 3.92 -5.31 -39.64
CA ASN A 630 2.48 -5.47 -39.87
C ASN A 630 1.99 -4.51 -40.97
N ASP A 631 1.00 -3.67 -40.67
CA ASP A 631 0.46 -2.62 -41.53
C ASP A 631 1.16 -1.25 -41.36
N GLY A 632 2.12 -1.15 -40.45
CA GLY A 632 2.89 0.06 -40.15
C GLY A 632 4.15 0.23 -41.00
N THR A 633 4.59 1.48 -41.16
CA THR A 633 5.88 1.82 -41.78
C THR A 633 6.64 2.81 -40.92
N GLY A 634 7.79 2.38 -40.38
CA GLY A 634 8.73 3.25 -39.68
C GLY A 634 9.64 3.96 -40.66
N THR A 635 9.54 5.29 -40.75
CA THR A 635 10.32 6.11 -41.68
C THR A 635 11.37 6.99 -41.00
N LEU A 636 11.39 7.02 -39.67
CA LEU A 636 12.31 7.85 -38.89
C LEU A 636 13.67 7.15 -38.77
N PRO A 637 14.78 7.91 -38.69
CA PRO A 637 16.13 7.33 -38.70
C PRO A 637 16.39 6.32 -37.58
N TYR A 638 15.81 6.55 -36.39
CA TYR A 638 15.93 5.70 -35.22
C TYR A 638 14.94 4.53 -35.17
N ASN A 639 14.05 4.40 -36.16
CA ASN A 639 13.22 3.21 -36.23
C ASN A 639 14.12 1.98 -36.38
N GLY A 640 13.80 0.95 -35.60
CA GLY A 640 14.52 -0.31 -35.55
C GLY A 640 13.57 -1.50 -35.63
N LEU A 641 14.09 -2.64 -36.06
CA LEU A 641 13.36 -3.90 -36.14
C LEU A 641 14.24 -5.02 -35.65
N ILE A 642 13.69 -5.85 -34.76
CA ILE A 642 14.24 -7.14 -34.39
C ILE A 642 13.27 -8.21 -34.87
N GLY A 643 13.72 -9.18 -35.66
CA GLY A 643 12.89 -10.27 -36.16
C GLY A 643 13.59 -11.62 -36.02
N GLY A 644 13.05 -12.48 -35.16
CA GLY A 644 13.46 -13.87 -34.99
C GLY A 644 12.67 -14.80 -35.91
N PHE A 645 13.36 -15.67 -36.66
CA PHE A 645 12.72 -16.66 -37.51
C PHE A 645 13.58 -17.93 -37.64
N LYS A 646 12.96 -19.05 -38.00
CA LYS A 646 13.68 -20.31 -38.30
C LYS A 646 13.82 -20.47 -39.80
N ASP A 647 15.02 -20.83 -40.27
CA ASP A 647 15.24 -21.13 -41.68
C ASP A 647 15.16 -22.64 -41.96
N SER A 648 15.37 -23.06 -43.22
CA SER A 648 15.34 -24.47 -43.61
C SER A 648 16.36 -25.35 -42.89
N ASP A 649 17.39 -24.77 -42.26
CA ASP A 649 18.37 -25.48 -41.41
C ASP A 649 17.87 -25.72 -39.98
N GLY A 650 16.66 -25.26 -39.64
CA GLY A 650 16.03 -25.42 -38.33
C GLY A 650 16.59 -24.49 -37.25
N LYS A 651 17.66 -23.74 -37.54
CA LYS A 651 18.31 -22.82 -36.60
C LYS A 651 17.57 -21.49 -36.54
N VAL A 652 17.60 -20.85 -35.38
CA VAL A 652 17.02 -19.51 -35.20
C VAL A 652 17.96 -18.47 -35.81
N LYS A 653 17.39 -17.56 -36.58
CA LYS A 653 18.06 -16.40 -37.16
C LYS A 653 17.37 -15.17 -36.63
N ILE A 654 18.17 -14.20 -36.19
CA ILE A 654 17.67 -12.92 -35.67
C ILE A 654 18.18 -11.84 -36.59
N MET A 655 17.26 -11.14 -37.25
CA MET A 655 17.54 -9.93 -38.01
C MET A 655 17.43 -8.73 -37.08
N ILE A 656 18.48 -7.91 -37.02
CA ILE A 656 18.46 -6.61 -36.35
C ILE A 656 18.80 -5.56 -37.40
N VAL A 657 17.86 -4.67 -37.70
CA VAL A 657 18.03 -3.62 -38.70
C VAL A 657 17.43 -2.30 -38.24
N GLY A 658 18.15 -1.22 -38.46
CA GLY A 658 17.66 0.14 -38.34
C GLY A 658 17.49 0.80 -39.71
N ASN A 659 16.67 1.85 -39.76
CA ASN A 659 16.65 2.76 -40.90
C ASN A 659 18.03 3.42 -41.08
N GLU A 660 18.60 3.89 -39.97
CA GLU A 660 19.96 4.39 -39.84
C GLU A 660 20.67 3.78 -38.62
N ILE A 661 21.91 4.21 -38.35
CA ILE A 661 22.77 3.63 -37.29
C ILE A 661 22.15 3.77 -35.89
N GLU A 662 21.45 4.86 -35.60
CA GLU A 662 20.63 5.04 -34.40
C GLU A 662 19.55 3.96 -34.25
N GLY A 663 18.91 3.55 -35.35
CA GLY A 663 17.94 2.47 -35.36
C GLY A 663 18.59 1.11 -35.13
N ASP A 664 19.78 0.88 -35.69
CA ASP A 664 20.55 -0.35 -35.45
C ASP A 664 20.96 -0.46 -33.96
N ILE A 665 21.43 0.64 -33.36
CA ILE A 665 21.78 0.72 -31.93
C ILE A 665 20.55 0.43 -31.07
N SER A 666 19.44 1.12 -31.34
CA SER A 666 18.20 1.00 -30.57
C SER A 666 17.63 -0.41 -30.64
N ALA A 667 17.63 -1.00 -31.84
CA ALA A 667 17.21 -2.39 -32.04
C ALA A 667 18.13 -3.41 -31.35
N ALA A 668 19.45 -3.17 -31.33
CA ALA A 668 20.39 -4.03 -30.59
C ALA A 668 20.18 -3.97 -29.07
N LYS A 669 19.89 -2.78 -28.53
CA LYS A 669 19.55 -2.62 -27.11
C LYS A 669 18.24 -3.32 -26.77
N GLU A 670 17.23 -3.18 -27.62
CA GLU A 670 15.93 -3.83 -27.42
C GLU A 670 16.01 -5.36 -27.56
N PHE A 671 16.88 -5.88 -28.45
CA PHE A 671 17.22 -7.30 -28.50
C PHE A 671 17.80 -7.79 -27.16
N ILE A 672 18.71 -7.05 -26.53
CA ILE A 672 19.31 -7.46 -25.24
C ILE A 672 18.26 -7.51 -24.13
N LYS A 673 17.32 -6.56 -24.10
CA LYS A 673 16.20 -6.58 -23.14
C LYS A 673 15.30 -7.81 -23.33
N ASN A 674 15.07 -8.20 -24.58
CA ASN A 674 14.13 -9.26 -24.95
C ASN A 674 14.79 -10.58 -25.42
N GLN A 675 16.08 -10.78 -25.10
CA GLN A 675 16.87 -11.88 -25.65
C GLN A 675 16.29 -13.27 -25.33
N ALA A 676 15.71 -13.48 -24.14
CA ALA A 676 15.14 -14.79 -23.78
C ALA A 676 13.97 -15.21 -24.68
N LEU A 677 13.14 -14.23 -25.06
CA LEU A 677 12.02 -14.41 -25.99
C LEU A 677 12.53 -14.69 -27.41
N LEU A 678 13.40 -13.81 -27.90
CA LEU A 678 13.85 -13.81 -29.30
C LEU A 678 14.80 -14.96 -29.65
N LEU A 679 15.54 -15.51 -28.68
CA LEU A 679 16.43 -16.66 -28.92
C LEU A 679 15.64 -17.98 -29.08
N ASN A 680 14.39 -18.05 -28.62
CA ASN A 680 13.60 -19.29 -28.58
C ASN A 680 12.41 -19.31 -29.55
N ALA A 681 11.86 -18.14 -29.91
CA ALA A 681 10.62 -18.02 -30.67
C ALA A 681 10.80 -17.42 -32.07
N GLN A 682 9.75 -17.57 -32.89
CA GLN A 682 9.55 -16.70 -34.06
C GLN A 682 8.75 -15.49 -33.57
N ASP A 683 9.45 -14.42 -33.25
CA ASP A 683 8.86 -13.20 -32.70
C ASP A 683 9.58 -11.98 -33.25
N SER A 684 8.94 -10.83 -33.20
CA SER A 684 9.47 -9.60 -33.75
C SER A 684 9.08 -8.39 -32.91
N ILE A 685 10.00 -7.44 -32.80
CA ILE A 685 9.83 -6.22 -32.03
C ILE A 685 10.14 -5.04 -32.95
N PHE A 686 9.20 -4.09 -33.01
CA PHE A 686 9.38 -2.82 -33.68
C PHE A 686 9.79 -1.75 -32.67
N VAL A 687 10.78 -0.95 -33.04
CA VAL A 687 11.30 0.16 -32.22
C VAL A 687 10.92 1.46 -32.91
N ASP A 688 10.13 2.30 -32.24
CA ASP A 688 9.61 3.56 -32.77
C ASP A 688 9.77 4.74 -31.82
N ASP A 689 8.98 5.80 -32.03
CA ASP A 689 9.00 7.03 -31.24
C ASP A 689 8.38 6.88 -29.85
N GLU A 690 7.63 5.81 -29.59
CA GLU A 690 7.22 5.45 -28.23
C GLU A 690 8.41 4.88 -27.42
N ASN A 691 9.46 4.41 -28.10
CA ASN A 691 10.69 3.96 -27.45
C ASN A 691 11.60 5.14 -27.10
N ILE A 692 11.52 5.60 -25.85
CA ILE A 692 12.32 6.72 -25.31
C ILE A 692 13.84 6.50 -25.50
N ASP A 693 14.34 5.26 -25.42
CA ASP A 693 15.76 4.99 -25.65
C ASP A 693 16.16 5.27 -27.11
N ALA A 694 15.28 5.00 -28.07
CA ALA A 694 15.55 5.23 -29.48
C ALA A 694 15.64 6.72 -29.81
N VAL A 695 14.70 7.52 -29.28
CA VAL A 695 14.72 8.98 -29.40
C VAL A 695 15.97 9.57 -28.74
N ARG A 696 16.36 9.06 -27.56
CA ARG A 696 17.59 9.48 -26.86
C ARG A 696 18.86 9.18 -27.66
N VAL A 697 18.96 7.98 -28.25
CA VAL A 697 20.11 7.59 -29.09
C VAL A 697 20.22 8.51 -30.31
N PHE A 698 19.10 8.80 -30.96
CA PHE A 698 19.06 9.74 -32.08
C PHE A 698 19.58 11.11 -31.69
N ASP A 699 19.06 11.67 -30.59
CA ASP A 699 19.46 12.98 -30.07
C ASP A 699 20.97 13.03 -29.76
N PHE A 700 21.47 12.05 -29.01
CA PHE A 700 22.89 11.95 -28.64
C PHE A 700 23.83 11.90 -29.86
N LEU A 701 23.45 11.18 -30.93
CA LEU A 701 24.26 11.06 -32.14
C LEU A 701 24.30 12.34 -32.97
N HIS A 702 23.22 13.12 -32.95
CA HIS A 702 23.09 14.36 -33.72
C HIS A 702 23.39 15.63 -32.92
N LEU A 703 23.80 15.49 -31.65
CA LEU A 703 24.17 16.61 -30.80
C LEU A 703 25.61 17.11 -31.08
N GLY A 704 25.74 18.40 -31.39
CA GLY A 704 27.02 19.13 -31.33
C GLY A 704 28.22 18.41 -31.95
N GLY A 705 29.30 18.27 -31.18
CA GLY A 705 30.56 17.63 -31.63
C GLY A 705 30.43 16.16 -32.04
N ASN A 706 29.36 15.45 -31.63
CA ASN A 706 29.12 14.08 -32.10
C ASN A 706 28.67 14.07 -33.57
N ASN A 707 27.84 15.06 -33.96
CA ASN A 707 27.33 15.17 -35.32
C ASN A 707 28.44 15.41 -36.35
N GLU A 708 29.54 16.07 -35.97
CA GLU A 708 30.73 16.25 -36.82
C GLU A 708 31.45 14.92 -37.15
N HIS A 709 31.19 13.89 -36.34
CA HIS A 709 31.75 12.55 -36.50
C HIS A 709 30.70 11.54 -36.98
N TYR A 710 29.42 11.92 -37.06
CA TYR A 710 28.35 11.01 -37.45
C TYR A 710 28.61 10.38 -38.83
N LYS A 711 28.64 9.04 -38.86
CA LYS A 711 28.97 8.21 -40.04
C LYS A 711 30.37 8.46 -40.64
N VAL A 712 31.25 9.16 -39.94
CA VAL A 712 32.67 9.28 -40.32
C VAL A 712 33.40 8.04 -39.80
N GLY A 713 34.12 7.33 -40.68
CA GLY A 713 34.88 6.12 -40.32
C GLY A 713 36.15 6.40 -39.49
N ASN A 714 36.02 7.13 -38.38
CA ASN A 714 37.10 7.49 -37.46
C ASN A 714 36.89 6.84 -36.08
N ASP A 715 37.91 6.90 -35.22
CA ASP A 715 37.85 6.31 -33.87
C ASP A 715 36.84 7.02 -32.96
N GLU A 716 36.56 8.30 -33.22
CA GLU A 716 35.64 9.10 -32.39
C GLU A 716 34.19 8.67 -32.61
N PHE A 717 33.77 8.44 -33.85
CA PHE A 717 32.45 7.87 -34.14
C PHE A 717 32.31 6.46 -33.55
N ARG A 718 33.37 5.64 -33.61
CA ARG A 718 33.38 4.32 -32.95
C ARG A 718 33.13 4.45 -31.44
N ARG A 719 33.79 5.40 -30.78
CA ARG A 719 33.59 5.72 -29.35
C ARG A 719 32.16 6.18 -29.07
N ILE A 720 31.59 7.06 -29.90
CA ILE A 720 30.22 7.55 -29.77
C ILE A 720 29.21 6.39 -29.86
N VAL A 721 29.36 5.50 -30.84
CA VAL A 721 28.48 4.32 -31.00
C VAL A 721 28.59 3.39 -29.78
N ARG A 722 29.81 3.11 -29.30
CA ARG A 722 30.02 2.30 -28.09
C ARG A 722 29.32 2.91 -26.87
N ASN A 723 29.43 4.23 -26.71
CA ASN A 723 28.80 4.94 -25.61
C ASN A 723 27.25 4.86 -25.70
N ALA A 724 26.68 5.03 -26.90
CA ALA A 724 25.23 4.90 -27.09
C ALA A 724 24.70 3.48 -26.78
N LEU A 725 25.46 2.44 -27.15
CA LEU A 725 25.13 1.03 -26.84
C LEU A 725 25.16 0.76 -25.34
N ASN A 726 26.14 1.30 -24.60
CA ASN A 726 26.36 1.00 -23.19
C ASN A 726 25.64 1.95 -22.21
N ASP A 727 24.78 2.85 -22.71
CA ASP A 727 24.18 3.91 -21.90
C ASP A 727 25.28 4.74 -21.19
N GLU A 728 26.22 5.26 -21.98
CA GLU A 728 27.25 6.21 -21.54
C GLU A 728 27.09 7.53 -22.31
N MET A 729 25.84 8.01 -22.43
CA MET A 729 25.45 9.19 -23.21
C MET A 729 25.57 10.48 -22.40
N PHE A 730 26.66 10.61 -21.65
CA PHE A 730 26.97 11.74 -20.79
C PHE A 730 28.45 12.08 -20.86
N ASN A 731 28.78 13.31 -20.47
CA ASN A 731 30.15 13.78 -20.33
C ASN A 731 30.57 13.71 -18.87
N VAL A 732 31.79 13.26 -18.61
CA VAL A 732 32.38 13.21 -17.27
C VAL A 732 33.41 14.33 -17.14
N GLU A 733 33.26 15.18 -16.13
CA GLU A 733 34.20 16.26 -15.83
C GLU A 733 34.55 16.27 -14.34
N ASP A 734 35.83 16.14 -14.01
CA ASP A 734 36.32 16.34 -12.65
C ASP A 734 36.56 17.84 -12.41
N LYS A 735 35.99 18.37 -11.32
CA LYS A 735 36.14 19.75 -10.87
C LYS A 735 36.69 19.79 -9.44
N THR A 736 37.16 20.97 -9.03
CA THR A 736 37.63 21.21 -7.67
C THR A 736 37.05 22.49 -7.10
N VAL A 737 36.94 22.52 -5.78
CA VAL A 737 36.60 23.72 -4.99
C VAL A 737 37.59 23.85 -3.84
N VAL A 738 37.76 25.06 -3.33
CA VAL A 738 38.68 25.33 -2.22
C VAL A 738 37.87 25.85 -1.05
N THR A 739 38.04 25.23 0.11
CA THR A 739 37.40 25.63 1.37
C THR A 739 38.00 26.92 1.91
N GLY A 740 37.38 27.53 2.93
CA GLY A 740 37.91 28.72 3.59
C GLY A 740 39.26 28.51 4.31
N ASN A 741 39.65 27.26 4.56
CA ASN A 741 40.95 26.87 5.14
C ASN A 741 41.92 26.28 4.10
N ASP A 742 41.78 26.69 2.83
CA ASP A 742 42.68 26.34 1.71
C ASP A 742 42.77 24.83 1.38
N ILE A 743 41.74 24.05 1.73
CA ILE A 743 41.66 22.62 1.37
C ILE A 743 40.99 22.46 0.02
N THR A 744 41.65 21.77 -0.90
CA THR A 744 41.10 21.48 -2.24
C THR A 744 40.27 20.20 -2.21
N LEU A 745 38.96 20.34 -2.38
CA LEU A 745 38.00 19.24 -2.48
C LEU A 745 37.69 18.92 -3.94
N ARG A 746 37.34 17.67 -4.22
CA ARG A 746 37.01 17.19 -5.56
C ARG A 746 35.52 16.90 -5.68
N LEU A 747 35.03 17.06 -6.89
CA LEU A 747 33.68 16.69 -7.30
C LEU A 747 33.72 16.25 -8.76
N ARG A 748 32.82 15.36 -9.15
CA ARG A 748 32.71 14.84 -10.52
C ARG A 748 31.33 15.13 -11.06
N ASN A 749 31.26 15.77 -12.22
CA ASN A 749 30.02 16.03 -12.92
C ASN A 749 29.82 14.98 -14.01
N LEU A 750 28.65 14.33 -14.00
CA LEU A 750 28.16 13.47 -15.07
C LEU A 750 27.03 14.23 -15.75
N LYS A 751 27.40 15.01 -16.75
CA LYS A 751 26.48 15.91 -17.45
C LYS A 751 25.82 15.17 -18.62
N PRO A 752 24.48 15.14 -18.71
CA PRO A 752 23.79 14.59 -19.86
C PRO A 752 24.31 15.18 -21.17
N ASN A 753 24.64 14.34 -22.14
CA ASN A 753 25.08 14.77 -23.46
C ASN A 753 23.91 14.70 -24.45
N ILE A 754 22.85 15.45 -24.15
CA ILE A 754 21.59 15.51 -24.89
C ILE A 754 21.21 16.96 -25.20
N SER A 755 20.37 17.17 -26.21
CA SER A 755 19.93 18.51 -26.64
C SER A 755 19.01 19.19 -25.63
N SER A 756 18.92 20.52 -25.73
CA SER A 756 17.97 21.31 -24.96
C SER A 756 16.52 20.88 -25.21
N ASP A 757 16.20 20.55 -26.45
CA ASP A 757 14.84 20.22 -26.87
C ASP A 757 14.42 18.87 -26.27
N TYR A 758 15.35 17.90 -26.21
CA TYR A 758 15.10 16.63 -25.54
C TYR A 758 15.00 16.78 -24.01
N LEU A 759 15.81 17.65 -23.40
CA LEU A 759 15.70 17.99 -21.98
C LEU A 759 14.36 18.66 -21.64
N GLU A 760 13.85 19.51 -22.52
CA GLU A 760 12.53 20.15 -22.40
C GLU A 760 11.41 19.11 -22.52
N TYR A 761 11.53 18.18 -23.46
CA TYR A 761 10.62 17.03 -23.57
C TYR A 761 10.60 16.20 -22.28
N LEU A 762 11.75 15.76 -21.77
CA LEU A 762 11.84 15.00 -20.51
C LEU A 762 11.20 15.77 -19.35
N ASN A 763 11.44 17.08 -19.26
CA ASN A 763 10.80 17.93 -18.26
C ASN A 763 9.27 17.94 -18.38
N SER A 764 8.72 17.96 -19.60
CA SER A 764 7.27 17.88 -19.83
C SER A 764 6.66 16.53 -19.42
N THR A 765 7.45 15.46 -19.38
CA THR A 765 7.04 14.13 -18.88
C THR A 765 7.16 13.97 -17.35
N GLY A 766 7.56 15.04 -16.66
CA GLY A 766 7.71 15.07 -15.19
C GLY A 766 9.10 14.70 -14.68
N VAL A 767 10.11 14.54 -15.54
CA VAL A 767 11.50 14.34 -15.11
C VAL A 767 12.17 15.71 -14.91
N PRO A 768 12.52 16.14 -13.68
CA PRO A 768 13.03 17.48 -13.44
C PRO A 768 14.47 17.63 -13.94
N THR A 769 14.64 18.11 -15.16
CA THR A 769 15.96 18.27 -15.80
C THR A 769 16.68 19.55 -15.41
N ASP A 770 16.01 20.44 -14.67
CA ASP A 770 16.51 21.77 -14.30
C ASP A 770 17.23 21.80 -12.95
N LEU A 771 17.07 20.77 -12.11
CA LEU A 771 17.72 20.67 -10.80
C LEU A 771 18.87 19.64 -10.82
N PRO A 772 20.09 20.04 -10.42
CA PRO A 772 21.21 19.12 -10.33
C PRO A 772 20.99 18.13 -9.17
N VAL A 773 21.39 16.89 -9.39
CA VAL A 773 21.34 15.81 -8.38
C VAL A 773 22.73 15.63 -7.80
N VAL A 774 22.87 15.86 -6.50
CA VAL A 774 24.12 15.72 -5.77
C VAL A 774 24.10 14.43 -4.96
N LEU A 775 25.12 13.62 -5.16
CA LEU A 775 25.27 12.28 -4.62
C LEU A 775 26.50 12.22 -3.71
N ALA A 776 26.30 11.76 -2.48
CA ALA A 776 27.39 11.52 -1.53
C ALA A 776 27.22 10.15 -0.84
N ARG A 777 28.21 9.24 -1.00
CA ARG A 777 28.28 8.00 -0.22
C ARG A 777 28.93 8.28 1.16
N GLY A 778 29.10 7.24 1.98
CA GLY A 778 29.45 7.36 3.40
C GLY A 778 30.94 7.50 3.69
N ILE A 779 31.33 7.14 4.91
CA ILE A 779 32.73 7.01 5.32
C ILE A 779 33.49 6.05 4.39
N HIS A 780 34.80 6.29 4.22
CA HIS A 780 35.69 5.47 3.39
C HIS A 780 35.19 5.24 1.95
N SER A 781 34.50 6.23 1.38
CA SER A 781 34.03 6.24 -0.02
C SER A 781 34.76 7.34 -0.80
N ASN A 782 34.86 7.20 -2.12
CA ASN A 782 35.47 8.20 -3.01
C ASN A 782 34.52 8.56 -4.19
N LEU A 783 34.97 9.40 -5.13
CA LEU A 783 34.14 9.83 -6.28
C LEU A 783 33.60 8.70 -7.17
N THR A 784 34.20 7.51 -7.19
CA THR A 784 33.73 6.42 -8.06
C THR A 784 32.58 5.62 -7.45
N THR A 785 32.36 5.77 -6.15
CA THR A 785 31.55 4.81 -5.39
C THR A 785 30.05 4.86 -5.68
N TRP A 786 29.51 5.91 -6.33
CA TRP A 786 28.13 6.04 -6.85
C TRP A 786 28.08 6.36 -8.35
N GLU A 787 29.17 6.14 -9.07
CA GLU A 787 29.29 6.50 -10.48
C GLU A 787 28.26 5.79 -11.37
N THR A 788 27.89 4.55 -11.04
CA THR A 788 26.81 3.84 -11.76
C THR A 788 25.46 4.54 -11.63
N LEU A 789 25.04 4.92 -10.42
CA LEU A 789 23.76 5.61 -10.23
C LEU A 789 23.77 7.01 -10.86
N ALA A 790 24.88 7.75 -10.74
CA ALA A 790 25.02 9.04 -11.42
C ALA A 790 24.96 8.89 -12.94
N GLY A 791 25.57 7.84 -13.49
CA GLY A 791 25.49 7.54 -14.92
C GLY A 791 24.06 7.22 -15.36
N GLU A 792 23.35 6.37 -14.62
CA GLU A 792 21.92 6.10 -14.85
C GLU A 792 21.09 7.39 -14.87
N LEU A 793 21.25 8.25 -13.85
CA LEU A 793 20.58 9.55 -13.76
C LEU A 793 20.95 10.47 -14.93
N ALA A 794 22.22 10.52 -15.33
CA ALA A 794 22.67 11.34 -16.45
C ALA A 794 22.08 10.87 -17.80
N ASN A 795 21.93 9.57 -18.01
CA ASN A 795 21.23 9.04 -19.18
C ASN A 795 19.71 9.30 -19.14
N GLU A 796 19.12 9.44 -17.95
CA GLU A 796 17.75 9.91 -17.76
C GLU A 796 17.63 11.44 -17.87
N GLY A 797 18.70 12.13 -18.27
CA GLY A 797 18.72 13.57 -18.52
C GLY A 797 18.94 14.45 -17.29
N ARG A 798 19.37 13.86 -16.17
CA ARG A 798 19.65 14.60 -14.93
C ARG A 798 21.10 15.07 -14.87
N ASP A 799 21.34 16.34 -14.50
CA ASP A 799 22.69 16.83 -14.22
C ASP A 799 23.21 16.26 -12.88
N ALA A 800 23.99 15.17 -12.94
CA ALA A 800 24.41 14.44 -11.76
C ALA A 800 25.82 14.86 -11.29
N TRP A 801 25.98 14.96 -9.97
CA TRP A 801 27.22 15.40 -9.33
C TRP A 801 27.58 14.45 -8.20
N LEU A 802 28.78 13.89 -8.26
CA LEU A 802 29.39 13.11 -7.18
C LEU A 802 30.25 14.05 -6.36
N ILE A 803 30.09 14.05 -5.04
CA ILE A 803 30.94 14.83 -4.14
C ILE A 803 31.76 13.92 -3.24
N GLU A 804 32.97 14.37 -2.93
CA GLU A 804 33.92 13.64 -2.09
C GLU A 804 34.13 14.40 -0.78
N ILE A 805 33.33 14.05 0.23
CA ILE A 805 33.40 14.65 1.58
C ILE A 805 34.55 14.02 2.38
N THR A 806 34.77 12.73 2.16
CA THR A 806 35.90 11.89 2.60
C THR A 806 36.38 11.09 1.38
N GLY A 807 37.54 10.46 1.40
CA GLY A 807 38.06 9.57 0.35
C GLY A 807 39.19 10.12 -0.52
N GLY A 808 39.50 11.42 -0.43
CA GLY A 808 40.22 12.14 -1.47
C GLY A 808 41.74 12.09 -1.35
N PRO A 809 42.51 12.06 -2.47
CA PRO A 809 43.97 12.08 -2.44
C PRO A 809 44.56 13.37 -1.86
N ASN A 810 43.75 14.44 -1.78
CA ASN A 810 44.15 15.73 -1.19
C ASN A 810 43.69 15.88 0.27
N THR A 811 42.86 14.98 0.76
CA THR A 811 42.30 15.00 2.12
C THR A 811 42.72 13.79 2.94
N GLU A 812 43.17 12.69 2.32
CA GLU A 812 43.40 11.39 2.98
C GLU A 812 44.72 10.74 2.59
N CYS A 813 45.79 11.49 2.85
CA CYS A 813 47.17 11.06 2.78
C CYS A 813 47.82 11.23 4.15
N ASP A 814 48.96 10.57 4.39
CA ASP A 814 49.60 10.60 5.73
C ASP A 814 50.00 12.03 6.15
N GLU A 815 50.24 12.91 5.18
CA GLU A 815 50.60 14.33 5.36
C GLU A 815 49.40 15.30 5.15
N CYS A 816 48.20 14.77 4.87
CA CYS A 816 47.01 15.57 4.62
C CYS A 816 46.41 16.14 5.92
N PRO A 817 45.53 17.16 5.84
CA PRO A 817 44.89 17.72 7.02
C PRO A 817 44.14 16.64 7.82
N ASN A 818 44.45 16.53 9.11
CA ASN A 818 43.73 15.65 10.03
C ASN A 818 42.44 16.34 10.51
N TYR A 819 41.44 16.39 9.63
CA TYR A 819 40.16 17.09 9.82
C TYR A 819 39.27 16.40 10.86
N ASN A 820 38.36 17.11 11.51
CA ASN A 820 37.38 16.50 12.42
C ASN A 820 35.97 16.49 11.79
N PHE A 821 34.97 16.02 12.52
CA PHE A 821 33.61 15.93 11.98
C PHE A 821 32.97 17.31 11.72
N SER A 822 33.28 18.32 12.54
CA SER A 822 32.83 19.70 12.32
C SER A 822 33.45 20.30 11.05
N ASP A 823 34.67 19.91 10.67
CA ASP A 823 35.22 20.29 9.36
C ASP A 823 34.36 19.73 8.21
N LEU A 824 33.81 18.52 8.36
CA LEU A 824 32.92 17.91 7.35
C LEU A 824 31.60 18.68 7.22
N THR A 825 30.95 18.98 8.34
CA THR A 825 29.64 19.67 8.39
C THR A 825 29.75 21.14 8.03
N ASP A 826 30.77 21.84 8.54
CA ASP A 826 30.82 23.29 8.51
C ASP A 826 31.56 23.80 7.27
N ASN A 827 32.60 23.07 6.84
CA ASN A 827 33.48 23.51 5.76
C ASN A 827 33.35 22.67 4.49
N TYR A 828 33.47 21.34 4.58
CA TYR A 828 33.67 20.54 3.37
C TYR A 828 32.39 20.39 2.57
N TRP A 829 31.33 19.87 3.20
CA TRP A 829 30.05 19.65 2.54
C TRP A 829 29.45 20.97 2.03
N SER A 830 29.48 22.02 2.86
CA SER A 830 28.96 23.34 2.51
C SER A 830 29.71 23.96 1.31
N THR A 831 31.04 23.81 1.23
CA THR A 831 31.85 24.28 0.10
C THR A 831 31.53 23.50 -1.16
N LEU A 832 31.38 22.17 -1.08
CA LEU A 832 31.02 21.32 -2.21
C LEU A 832 29.65 21.69 -2.80
N VAL A 833 28.62 21.81 -1.94
CA VAL A 833 27.26 22.18 -2.37
C VAL A 833 27.22 23.58 -2.97
N ASN A 834 27.83 24.57 -2.32
CA ASN A 834 27.87 25.94 -2.84
C ASN A 834 28.69 26.04 -4.14
N GLY A 835 29.71 25.20 -4.29
CA GLY A 835 30.46 25.04 -5.54
C GLY A 835 29.57 24.58 -6.68
N ILE A 836 28.74 23.55 -6.47
CA ILE A 836 27.81 23.03 -7.47
C ILE A 836 26.75 24.07 -7.85
N LEU A 837 26.15 24.74 -6.86
CA LEU A 837 25.20 25.84 -7.11
C LEU A 837 25.85 26.95 -7.96
N SER A 838 27.11 27.29 -7.67
CA SER A 838 27.89 28.27 -8.44
C SER A 838 28.21 27.78 -9.86
N PHE A 839 28.64 26.53 -10.04
CA PHE A 839 28.96 25.96 -11.36
C PHE A 839 27.72 25.81 -12.27
N THR A 840 26.58 25.47 -11.69
CA THR A 840 25.33 25.24 -12.42
C THR A 840 24.49 26.52 -12.59
N GLY A 841 24.72 27.54 -11.76
CA GLY A 841 23.91 28.76 -11.73
C GLY A 841 22.49 28.53 -11.20
N ARG A 842 22.27 27.43 -10.48
CA ARG A 842 20.96 27.05 -9.90
C ARG A 842 20.87 27.49 -8.45
N ASP A 843 19.65 27.74 -8.00
CA ASP A 843 19.38 28.16 -6.60
C ASP A 843 19.15 26.96 -5.66
N LYS A 844 18.72 25.82 -6.22
CA LYS A 844 18.44 24.59 -5.48
C LYS A 844 19.16 23.39 -6.09
N ILE A 845 19.38 22.36 -5.27
CA ILE A 845 19.80 21.02 -5.67
C ILE A 845 18.82 19.97 -5.15
N GLN A 846 18.86 18.77 -5.72
CA GLN A 846 18.35 17.57 -5.05
C GLN A 846 19.55 16.79 -4.49
N TYR A 847 19.45 16.31 -3.26
CA TYR A 847 20.57 15.70 -2.54
C TYR A 847 20.23 14.27 -2.13
N VAL A 848 21.16 13.35 -2.37
CA VAL A 848 21.07 11.95 -1.95
C VAL A 848 22.33 11.60 -1.18
N GLY A 849 22.17 11.33 0.11
CA GLY A 849 23.26 11.04 1.03
C GLY A 849 23.13 9.65 1.64
N HIS A 850 24.13 8.80 1.41
CA HIS A 850 24.21 7.49 2.06
C HIS A 850 25.13 7.53 3.27
N SER A 851 24.71 6.89 4.37
CA SER A 851 25.52 6.78 5.58
C SER A 851 25.98 8.18 6.04
N ASN A 852 27.27 8.36 6.28
CA ASN A 852 27.81 9.63 6.72
C ASN A 852 27.60 10.80 5.75
N GLY A 853 27.40 10.53 4.45
CA GLY A 853 27.02 11.57 3.49
C GLY A 853 25.66 12.19 3.84
N GLY A 854 24.69 11.37 4.26
CA GLY A 854 23.40 11.85 4.74
C GLY A 854 23.50 12.58 6.08
N ARG A 855 24.28 12.02 7.03
CA ARG A 855 24.46 12.62 8.36
C ARG A 855 25.07 14.01 8.28
N VAL A 856 26.20 14.14 7.57
CA VAL A 856 26.90 15.43 7.43
C VAL A 856 26.01 16.49 6.78
N ALA A 857 25.21 16.10 5.78
CA ALA A 857 24.26 17.01 5.14
C ALA A 857 23.19 17.50 6.11
N ILE A 858 22.53 16.57 6.84
CA ILE A 858 21.45 16.90 7.78
C ILE A 858 21.96 17.80 8.91
N GLU A 859 23.13 17.49 9.48
CA GLU A 859 23.72 18.33 10.53
C GLU A 859 24.15 19.71 10.03
N SER A 860 24.77 19.80 8.85
CA SER A 860 25.14 21.08 8.24
C SER A 860 23.93 21.99 8.01
N LEU A 861 22.81 21.41 7.58
CA LEU A 861 21.54 22.10 7.38
C LEU A 861 20.90 22.53 8.71
N ALA A 862 20.84 21.63 9.69
CA ALA A 862 20.28 21.91 11.02
C ALA A 862 21.08 23.00 11.76
N ASN A 863 22.39 23.04 11.58
CA ASN A 863 23.28 24.07 12.14
C ASN A 863 23.20 25.41 11.37
N GLY A 864 22.44 25.49 10.29
CA GLY A 864 22.28 26.70 9.48
C GLY A 864 23.53 27.10 8.68
N VAL A 865 24.47 26.17 8.47
CA VAL A 865 25.68 26.39 7.67
C VAL A 865 25.30 26.57 6.20
N VAL A 866 24.35 25.75 5.71
CA VAL A 866 23.71 25.91 4.41
C VAL A 866 22.22 26.16 4.64
N ASN A 867 21.66 27.13 3.93
CA ASN A 867 20.23 27.41 3.99
C ASN A 867 19.42 26.20 3.46
N PRO A 868 18.52 25.61 4.25
CA PRO A 868 17.67 24.48 3.82
C PRO A 868 16.89 24.74 2.53
N ASN A 869 16.54 25.99 2.23
CA ASN A 869 15.85 26.36 0.97
C ASN A 869 16.70 26.12 -0.29
N LYS A 870 18.00 25.83 -0.15
CA LYS A 870 18.87 25.40 -1.26
C LYS A 870 18.74 23.90 -1.58
N ILE A 871 17.99 23.14 -0.79
CA ILE A 871 17.76 21.72 -0.98
C ILE A 871 16.27 21.53 -1.32
N ASP A 872 15.97 21.17 -2.57
CA ASP A 872 14.60 20.86 -3.00
C ASP A 872 14.13 19.51 -2.42
N THR A 873 15.01 18.52 -2.47
CA THR A 873 14.74 17.15 -2.02
C THR A 873 15.97 16.62 -1.32
N LEU A 874 15.80 16.03 -0.13
CA LEU A 874 16.85 15.30 0.56
C LEU A 874 16.45 13.84 0.72
N ILE A 875 17.30 12.92 0.26
CA ILE A 875 17.12 11.48 0.39
C ILE A 875 18.26 10.93 1.25
N GLY A 876 17.95 10.45 2.45
CA GLY A 876 18.86 9.70 3.30
C GLY A 876 18.79 8.20 2.99
N VAL A 877 19.94 7.53 2.86
CA VAL A 877 20.01 6.07 2.67
C VAL A 877 20.90 5.47 3.75
N ALA A 878 20.35 4.64 4.65
CA ALA A 878 21.06 4.10 5.81
C ALA A 878 21.81 5.18 6.59
N VAL A 879 21.11 6.20 7.10
CA VAL A 879 21.78 7.37 7.71
C VAL A 879 21.95 7.16 9.22
N PRO A 880 23.20 7.11 9.76
CA PRO A 880 23.41 7.01 11.20
C PRO A 880 23.01 8.30 11.91
N SER A 881 22.50 8.17 13.13
CA SER A 881 22.13 9.28 14.01
C SER A 881 22.80 9.14 15.38
N ALA A 882 22.05 8.88 16.46
CA ALA A 882 22.61 8.80 17.79
C ALA A 882 23.32 7.46 18.04
N PHE A 883 23.33 6.55 17.04
CA PHE A 883 23.67 5.14 17.19
C PHE A 883 22.81 4.49 18.29
N GLU A 884 21.56 4.94 18.42
CA GLU A 884 20.59 4.37 19.36
C GLU A 884 20.15 2.98 18.88
N GLY A 885 20.04 2.04 19.80
CA GLY A 885 19.80 0.62 19.47
C GLY A 885 21.12 -0.12 19.15
N TYR A 886 21.11 -1.44 19.32
CA TYR A 886 22.34 -2.23 19.22
C TYR A 886 22.56 -2.80 17.82
N SER A 887 23.06 -1.97 16.89
CA SER A 887 23.62 -2.50 15.64
C SER A 887 24.82 -3.39 15.93
N THR A 888 25.04 -4.43 15.12
CA THR A 888 26.18 -5.36 15.33
C THR A 888 27.51 -4.60 15.34
N PHE A 889 27.70 -3.62 14.45
CA PHE A 889 28.88 -2.76 14.45
C PHE A 889 28.94 -1.86 15.68
N GLY A 890 27.86 -1.14 16.00
CA GLY A 890 27.81 -0.26 17.18
C GLY A 890 28.15 -1.01 18.46
N PHE A 891 27.64 -2.22 18.64
CA PHE A 891 27.93 -3.06 19.80
C PHE A 891 29.42 -3.42 19.90
N TYR A 892 30.00 -4.03 18.86
CA TYR A 892 31.38 -4.51 18.94
C TYR A 892 32.39 -3.36 18.90
N PHE A 893 32.11 -2.31 18.13
CA PHE A 893 32.95 -1.13 18.08
C PHE A 893 32.82 -0.28 19.34
N GLY A 894 31.65 -0.19 19.98
CA GLY A 894 31.51 0.42 21.29
C GLY A 894 32.24 -0.36 22.39
N LYS A 895 32.20 -1.69 22.33
CA LYS A 895 32.87 -2.58 23.30
C LYS A 895 34.40 -2.59 23.18
N TYR A 896 34.94 -2.54 21.97
CA TYR A 896 36.38 -2.69 21.69
C TYR A 896 37.05 -1.45 21.12
N GLY A 897 36.28 -0.39 20.84
CA GLY A 897 36.76 0.80 20.15
C GLY A 897 37.85 1.54 20.92
N GLU A 898 37.80 1.61 22.26
CA GLU A 898 38.88 2.21 23.04
C GLU A 898 40.24 1.56 22.73
N GLN A 899 40.30 0.23 22.79
CA GLN A 899 41.51 -0.53 22.48
C GLN A 899 41.95 -0.30 21.02
N ILE A 900 41.01 -0.30 20.08
CA ILE A 900 41.31 -0.06 18.65
C ILE A 900 41.86 1.36 18.46
N MET A 901 41.28 2.37 19.11
CA MET A 901 41.73 3.76 19.03
C MET A 901 43.10 3.96 19.65
N GLU A 902 43.40 3.30 20.78
CA GLU A 902 44.75 3.31 21.38
C GLU A 902 45.79 2.66 20.46
N GLU A 903 45.46 1.52 19.83
CA GLU A 903 46.38 0.83 18.91
C GLU A 903 46.64 1.61 17.61
N LEU A 904 45.70 2.45 17.20
CA LEU A 904 45.80 3.30 16.02
C LEU A 904 46.30 4.72 16.34
N GLU A 905 46.53 5.02 17.62
CA GLU A 905 46.99 6.34 18.06
C GLU A 905 48.33 6.72 17.40
N GLY A 906 48.40 7.95 16.88
CA GLY A 906 49.56 8.46 16.15
C GLY A 906 49.45 8.35 14.62
N LYS A 907 48.43 7.65 14.10
CA LYS A 907 48.06 7.76 12.68
C LYS A 907 47.25 9.03 12.44
N SER A 908 47.52 9.73 11.33
CA SER A 908 46.67 10.85 10.89
C SER A 908 45.39 10.35 10.22
N HIS A 909 45.49 9.25 9.48
CA HIS A 909 44.37 8.67 8.74
C HIS A 909 44.39 7.15 8.85
N VAL A 910 43.20 6.55 8.90
CA VAL A 910 43.00 5.09 9.02
C VAL A 910 41.98 4.61 8.00
N SER A 911 42.18 3.42 7.45
CA SER A 911 41.24 2.77 6.54
C SER A 911 40.24 1.89 7.29
N MET A 912 39.07 1.65 6.70
CA MET A 912 38.10 0.70 7.26
C MET A 912 38.68 -0.71 7.36
N THR A 913 39.56 -1.10 6.41
CA THR A 913 40.27 -2.38 6.48
C THR A 913 41.14 -2.47 7.73
N GLU A 914 41.86 -1.41 8.09
CA GLU A 914 42.69 -1.40 9.32
C GLU A 914 41.84 -1.50 10.59
N ILE A 915 40.72 -0.78 10.67
CA ILE A 915 39.77 -0.89 11.80
C ILE A 915 39.17 -2.30 11.85
N GLY A 916 38.74 -2.82 10.70
CA GLY A 916 38.15 -4.15 10.57
C GLY A 916 39.13 -5.27 10.97
N ASP A 917 40.39 -5.17 10.56
CA ASP A 917 41.43 -6.13 10.94
C ASP A 917 41.74 -6.09 12.44
N LYS A 918 41.82 -4.90 13.04
CA LYS A 918 41.99 -4.75 14.50
C LYS A 918 40.83 -5.31 15.29
N LEU A 919 39.61 -4.99 14.88
CA LEU A 919 38.41 -5.56 15.48
C LEU A 919 38.38 -7.09 15.32
N ARG A 920 38.80 -7.62 14.17
CA ARG A 920 38.87 -9.05 13.90
C ARG A 920 39.88 -9.77 14.77
N GLU A 921 41.07 -9.22 14.96
CA GLU A 921 42.10 -9.75 15.86
C GLU A 921 41.54 -9.91 17.28
N ILE A 922 40.87 -8.87 17.78
CA ILE A 922 40.23 -8.87 19.11
C ILE A 922 39.13 -9.93 19.15
N CYS A 923 38.22 -9.94 18.18
CA CYS A 923 37.08 -10.86 18.19
C CYS A 923 37.46 -12.33 18.05
N LEU A 924 38.50 -12.66 17.28
CA LEU A 924 39.08 -14.00 17.23
C LEU A 924 39.67 -14.39 18.58
N SER A 925 40.37 -13.48 19.26
CA SER A 925 40.94 -13.74 20.59
C SER A 925 39.86 -13.98 21.67
N LYS A 926 38.66 -13.45 21.47
CA LYS A 926 37.49 -13.59 22.37
C LYS A 926 36.50 -14.67 21.94
N SER A 927 36.74 -15.33 20.80
CA SER A 927 35.84 -16.35 20.22
C SER A 927 34.43 -15.83 19.90
N GLU A 928 34.31 -14.57 19.47
CA GLU A 928 33.02 -13.95 19.12
C GLU A 928 32.76 -14.09 17.60
N ILE A 929 31.94 -15.09 17.24
CA ILE A 929 31.68 -15.47 15.83
C ILE A 929 30.98 -14.35 15.07
N SER A 930 29.93 -13.74 15.63
CA SER A 930 29.17 -12.68 14.97
C SER A 930 30.04 -11.46 14.66
N CYS A 931 30.93 -11.07 15.58
CA CYS A 931 31.92 -10.03 15.31
C CYS A 931 32.90 -10.42 14.18
N THR A 932 33.36 -11.68 14.17
CA THR A 932 34.25 -12.18 13.12
C THR A 932 33.57 -12.16 11.74
N ILE A 933 32.26 -12.35 11.67
CA ILE A 933 31.48 -12.24 10.42
C ILE A 933 31.38 -10.77 9.98
N LEU A 934 30.99 -9.87 10.89
CA LEU A 934 30.91 -8.42 10.64
C LEU A 934 32.21 -7.88 10.01
N THR A 935 33.36 -8.21 10.62
CA THR A 935 34.67 -7.70 10.18
C THR A 935 35.06 -8.11 8.77
N ARG A 936 34.45 -9.17 8.19
CA ARG A 936 34.66 -9.53 6.78
C ARG A 936 34.05 -8.51 5.82
N GLY A 937 33.00 -7.81 6.26
CA GLY A 937 32.33 -6.74 5.52
C GLY A 937 32.99 -5.36 5.67
N LEU A 938 33.89 -5.18 6.64
CA LEU A 938 34.63 -3.94 6.89
C LEU A 938 35.91 -3.88 6.05
N LYS A 939 35.74 -3.76 4.73
CA LYS A 939 36.86 -3.67 3.77
C LYS A 939 36.74 -2.43 2.92
N SER A 940 37.67 -1.51 3.09
CA SER A 940 37.89 -0.38 2.20
C SER A 940 39.30 0.13 2.43
N ASP A 941 40.05 0.30 1.35
CA ASP A 941 41.40 0.86 1.39
C ASP A 941 41.38 2.40 1.40
N ASN A 942 40.21 3.01 1.19
CA ASN A 942 40.04 4.44 1.38
C ASN A 942 40.24 4.75 2.87
N LYS A 943 41.11 5.73 3.14
CA LYS A 943 41.37 6.16 4.51
C LYS A 943 40.25 7.11 4.97
N MET A 944 40.37 7.61 6.19
CA MET A 944 39.58 8.70 6.75
C MET A 944 40.42 9.30 7.87
N SER A 945 40.19 10.57 8.17
CA SER A 945 40.84 11.21 9.31
C SER A 945 40.59 10.42 10.60
N PHE A 946 41.66 10.10 11.33
CA PHE A 946 41.58 9.42 12.62
C PHE A 946 40.74 10.20 13.64
N ASN A 947 40.72 11.52 13.55
CA ASN A 947 39.88 12.35 14.41
C ASN A 947 38.38 12.12 14.16
N VAL A 948 37.98 11.82 12.92
CA VAL A 948 36.58 11.49 12.59
C VAL A 948 36.22 10.10 13.12
N ASP A 949 37.08 9.10 12.91
CA ASP A 949 36.86 7.75 13.47
C ASP A 949 36.73 7.76 14.99
N LYS A 950 37.60 8.53 15.65
CA LYS A 950 37.53 8.73 17.11
C LYS A 950 36.23 9.39 17.53
N GLN A 951 35.74 10.37 16.78
CA GLN A 951 34.47 11.03 17.09
C GLN A 951 33.28 10.10 16.88
N LEU A 952 33.27 9.28 15.81
CA LEU A 952 32.24 8.26 15.60
C LEU A 952 32.23 7.22 16.73
N TYR A 953 33.41 6.78 17.19
CA TYR A 953 33.52 5.94 18.38
C TYR A 953 32.90 6.60 19.61
N LEU A 954 33.20 7.89 19.85
CA LEU A 954 32.65 8.63 20.99
C LEU A 954 31.12 8.78 20.91
N LEU A 955 30.56 8.91 19.70
CA LEU A 955 29.11 8.94 19.50
C LEU A 955 28.49 7.57 19.82
N ILE A 956 29.10 6.48 19.35
CA ILE A 956 28.62 5.11 19.59
C ILE A 956 28.56 4.74 21.08
N ILE A 957 29.48 5.25 21.91
CA ILE A 957 29.49 4.96 23.36
C ILE A 957 28.68 5.97 24.19
N ASN A 958 28.08 6.98 23.56
CA ASN A 958 27.36 8.04 24.24
C ASN A 958 25.84 7.83 24.13
N ASP A 959 25.25 7.16 25.11
CA ASP A 959 23.80 6.91 25.20
C ASP A 959 22.94 8.19 25.37
N SER A 960 23.54 9.39 25.36
CA SER A 960 22.85 10.67 25.52
C SER A 960 22.89 11.58 24.30
N ASP A 961 23.39 11.08 23.15
CA ASP A 961 23.38 11.86 21.91
C ASP A 961 21.96 12.09 21.40
N GLU A 962 21.64 13.33 21.00
CA GLU A 962 20.32 13.62 20.43
C GLU A 962 20.28 13.20 18.96
N HIS A 963 19.16 12.64 18.49
CA HIS A 963 18.99 12.40 17.07
C HIS A 963 19.14 13.70 16.25
N ILE A 964 19.78 13.60 15.09
CA ILE A 964 20.06 14.76 14.22
C ILE A 964 18.79 15.26 13.52
N GLY A 965 18.87 16.44 12.91
CA GLY A 965 17.79 17.01 12.07
C GLY A 965 16.64 17.64 12.85
N LYS A 966 16.78 17.85 14.16
CA LYS A 966 15.77 18.51 15.00
C LYS A 966 15.46 19.90 14.46
N ASP A 967 14.16 20.19 14.28
CA ASP A 967 13.63 21.45 13.76
C ASP A 967 14.12 21.80 12.33
N LEU A 968 14.72 20.84 11.60
CA LEU A 968 15.10 21.05 10.21
C LEU A 968 13.86 20.96 9.31
N GLU A 969 13.51 22.08 8.68
CA GLU A 969 12.42 22.18 7.72
C GLU A 969 12.92 21.93 6.28
N LEU A 970 12.28 20.97 5.58
CA LEU A 970 12.57 20.63 4.18
C LEU A 970 11.27 20.51 3.37
N ASP A 971 11.30 20.91 2.10
CA ASP A 971 10.16 20.76 1.20
C ASP A 971 9.82 19.27 0.99
N ASN A 972 10.84 18.46 0.65
CA ASN A 972 10.72 17.02 0.42
C ASN A 972 11.83 16.25 1.16
N PHE A 973 11.46 15.23 1.94
CA PHE A 973 12.41 14.39 2.69
C PHE A 973 12.08 12.91 2.58
N TYR A 974 13.07 12.11 2.21
CA TYR A 974 12.92 10.66 2.09
C TYR A 974 14.01 9.98 2.91
N ILE A 975 13.67 8.91 3.61
CA ILE A 975 14.67 8.05 4.26
C ILE A 975 14.46 6.59 3.85
N LEU A 976 15.54 5.94 3.47
CA LEU A 976 15.60 4.56 3.00
C LEU A 976 16.40 3.75 4.03
N GLU A 977 15.67 3.08 4.91
CA GLU A 977 16.19 2.21 5.97
C GLU A 977 16.63 0.86 5.42
N GLY A 978 17.82 0.43 5.82
CA GLY A 978 18.35 -0.90 5.50
C GLY A 978 18.04 -1.92 6.60
N TRP A 979 17.75 -3.16 6.24
CA TRP A 979 17.68 -4.27 7.20
C TRP A 979 18.22 -5.58 6.63
N ILE A 980 18.92 -6.38 7.45
CA ILE A 980 19.34 -7.76 7.06
C ILE A 980 18.81 -8.80 8.03
N THR A 981 18.80 -8.48 9.32
CA THR A 981 18.48 -9.43 10.39
C THR A 981 17.44 -8.83 11.30
N ASP A 982 16.45 -9.65 11.65
CA ASP A 982 15.60 -9.41 12.82
C ASP A 982 16.31 -10.03 14.03
N ASP A 983 16.86 -9.20 14.92
CA ASP A 983 17.16 -9.67 16.26
C ASP A 983 15.84 -9.85 17.01
N LYS A 984 15.23 -11.03 16.85
CA LYS A 984 13.92 -11.37 17.42
C LYS A 984 13.90 -11.24 18.95
N GLU A 985 15.06 -11.35 19.62
CA GLU A 985 15.12 -11.24 21.09
C GLU A 985 15.02 -9.78 21.55
N ASN A 986 15.57 -8.84 20.77
CA ASN A 986 15.57 -7.42 21.13
C ASN A 986 14.59 -6.56 20.31
N ASN A 987 13.92 -7.15 19.32
CA ASN A 987 13.02 -6.47 18.39
C ASN A 987 13.73 -5.29 17.68
N ILE A 988 15.01 -5.46 17.37
CA ILE A 988 15.85 -4.48 16.67
C ILE A 988 16.14 -5.01 15.28
N THR A 989 15.84 -4.19 14.27
CA THR A 989 16.27 -4.42 12.90
C THR A 989 17.38 -3.44 12.53
N HIS A 990 18.38 -3.92 11.80
CA HIS A 990 19.54 -3.12 11.40
C HIS A 990 20.20 -3.65 10.13
N ASP A 991 20.97 -2.81 9.44
CA ASP A 991 21.75 -3.17 8.23
C ASP A 991 23.21 -3.59 8.53
N PHE A 992 23.47 -3.98 9.80
CA PHE A 992 24.75 -4.19 10.48
C PHE A 992 25.38 -2.95 11.11
N ILE A 993 25.14 -1.75 10.59
CA ILE A 993 25.79 -0.52 11.06
C ILE A 993 24.78 0.46 11.64
N VAL A 994 23.71 0.73 10.91
CA VAL A 994 22.64 1.66 11.27
C VAL A 994 21.42 0.87 11.73
N THR A 995 20.82 1.36 12.80
CA THR A 995 19.61 0.79 13.38
C THR A 995 18.38 1.46 12.82
N GLU A 996 17.27 0.73 12.84
CA GLU A 996 15.95 1.30 12.57
C GLU A 996 15.59 2.45 13.52
N GLN A 997 16.04 2.41 14.78
CA GLN A 997 15.81 3.51 15.73
C GLN A 997 16.46 4.81 15.27
N ASP A 998 17.70 4.76 14.76
CA ASP A 998 18.41 5.94 14.27
C ASP A 998 17.64 6.62 13.13
N GLU A 999 17.22 5.85 12.14
CA GLU A 999 16.55 6.38 10.95
C GLU A 999 15.13 6.87 11.28
N LYS A 1000 14.40 6.17 12.15
CA LYS A 1000 13.12 6.66 12.69
C LYS A 1000 13.28 7.94 13.49
N GLY A 1001 14.38 8.07 14.25
CA GLY A 1001 14.73 9.28 15.00
C GLY A 1001 14.92 10.48 14.07
N ILE A 1002 15.73 10.33 13.01
CA ILE A 1002 15.91 11.35 11.96
C ILE A 1002 14.56 11.71 11.33
N TYR A 1003 13.78 10.70 10.92
CA TYR A 1003 12.49 10.91 10.25
C TYR A 1003 11.48 11.67 11.11
N LYS A 1004 11.51 11.44 12.42
CA LYS A 1004 10.68 12.14 13.39
C LYS A 1004 11.11 13.60 13.54
N ASN A 1005 12.42 13.84 13.60
CA ASN A 1005 13.00 15.15 13.86
C ASN A 1005 12.86 16.12 12.69
N ILE A 1006 12.92 15.63 11.45
CA ILE A 1006 12.78 16.45 10.26
C ILE A 1006 11.30 16.80 10.00
N ILE A 1007 11.05 18.09 9.79
CA ILE A 1007 9.75 18.65 9.46
C ILE A 1007 9.68 18.79 7.94
N SER A 1008 8.73 18.10 7.31
CA SER A 1008 8.52 18.22 5.87
C SER A 1008 7.06 17.93 5.52
N SER A 1009 6.54 18.69 4.56
CA SER A 1009 5.18 18.49 4.03
C SER A 1009 5.07 17.23 3.17
N ASN A 1010 6.20 16.78 2.61
CA ASN A 1010 6.30 15.57 1.79
C ASN A 1010 7.44 14.69 2.32
N LYS A 1011 7.18 14.00 3.44
CA LYS A 1011 8.10 13.00 4.00
C LYS A 1011 7.64 11.56 3.83
N LYS A 1012 8.60 10.68 3.50
CA LYS A 1012 8.36 9.23 3.35
C LYS A 1012 9.51 8.41 3.95
N HIS A 1013 9.17 7.23 4.44
CA HIS A 1013 10.09 6.26 5.01
C HIS A 1013 9.93 4.92 4.31
N TYR A 1014 11.01 4.38 3.73
CA TYR A 1014 11.05 3.07 3.08
C TYR A 1014 11.98 2.13 3.82
N LYS A 1015 11.57 0.87 3.98
CA LYS A 1015 12.39 -0.19 4.57
C LYS A 1015 12.80 -1.16 3.47
N ILE A 1016 14.10 -1.38 3.30
CA ILE A 1016 14.69 -2.12 2.19
C ILE A 1016 15.62 -3.19 2.75
N TRP A 1017 15.47 -4.44 2.30
CA TRP A 1017 16.42 -5.48 2.68
C TRP A 1017 17.80 -5.18 2.07
N GLY A 1018 18.88 -5.15 2.85
CA GLY A 1018 20.23 -4.85 2.34
C GLY A 1018 21.24 -4.45 3.42
N ALA A 1019 22.52 -4.71 3.14
CA ALA A 1019 23.64 -4.45 4.05
C ALA A 1019 24.13 -3.01 3.92
N HIS A 1020 24.59 -2.43 5.02
CA HIS A 1020 25.21 -1.10 4.98
C HIS A 1020 26.44 -1.03 4.05
N THR A 1021 27.33 -2.04 4.09
CA THR A 1021 28.65 -1.96 3.44
C THR A 1021 28.80 -2.86 2.21
N ALA A 1022 29.75 -2.46 1.34
CA ALA A 1022 30.06 -3.07 0.05
C ALA A 1022 30.86 -4.39 0.13
N GLY A 1023 31.30 -4.81 1.32
CA GLY A 1023 32.06 -6.07 1.46
C GLY A 1023 31.26 -7.31 1.04
N TRP A 1024 29.94 -7.16 0.91
CA TRP A 1024 29.00 -8.16 0.42
C TRP A 1024 28.46 -7.61 -0.90
N SER A 1025 29.22 -7.77 -1.98
CA SER A 1025 29.05 -7.03 -3.24
C SER A 1025 27.68 -7.19 -3.91
N SER A 1026 26.89 -8.21 -3.56
CA SER A 1026 25.51 -8.39 -4.02
C SER A 1026 24.45 -7.76 -3.11
N ALA A 1027 24.79 -7.43 -1.86
CA ALA A 1027 23.84 -7.04 -0.82
C ALA A 1027 23.96 -5.58 -0.36
N SER A 1028 24.93 -4.79 -0.85
CA SER A 1028 25.09 -3.40 -0.40
C SER A 1028 23.85 -2.57 -0.75
N LEU A 1029 23.19 -2.04 0.27
CA LEU A 1029 21.97 -1.25 0.20
C LEU A 1029 22.01 -0.17 -0.90
N PRO A 1030 23.02 0.72 -0.98
CA PRO A 1030 23.09 1.75 -2.03
C PRO A 1030 23.24 1.20 -3.46
N ASP A 1031 23.74 -0.03 -3.63
CA ASP A 1031 23.97 -0.63 -4.94
C ASP A 1031 22.81 -1.52 -5.39
N ARG A 1032 21.83 -1.81 -4.51
CA ARG A 1032 20.66 -2.61 -4.86
C ARG A 1032 19.79 -1.89 -5.90
N THR A 1033 19.32 -2.65 -6.89
CA THR A 1033 18.42 -2.16 -7.94
C THR A 1033 17.17 -1.50 -7.37
N ILE A 1034 16.59 -2.06 -6.30
CA ILE A 1034 15.39 -1.50 -5.65
C ILE A 1034 15.67 -0.14 -5.00
N THR A 1035 16.81 0.01 -4.31
CA THR A 1035 17.24 1.29 -3.70
C THR A 1035 17.42 2.36 -4.77
N LYS A 1036 18.13 2.03 -5.85
CA LYS A 1036 18.31 2.93 -6.99
C LYS A 1036 16.97 3.32 -7.62
N SER A 1037 16.05 2.36 -7.79
CA SER A 1037 14.72 2.61 -8.32
C SER A 1037 13.93 3.60 -7.44
N ILE A 1038 13.91 3.39 -6.12
CA ILE A 1038 13.23 4.28 -5.17
C ILE A 1038 13.86 5.68 -5.20
N ILE A 1039 15.20 5.78 -5.23
CA ILE A 1039 15.89 7.07 -5.35
C ILE A 1039 15.46 7.80 -6.63
N LYS A 1040 15.48 7.12 -7.78
CA LYS A 1040 15.11 7.74 -9.07
C LYS A 1040 13.64 8.17 -9.08
N ASP A 1041 12.73 7.37 -8.55
CA ASP A 1041 11.33 7.78 -8.44
C ASP A 1041 11.12 8.95 -7.47
N ALA A 1042 11.79 8.97 -6.32
CA ALA A 1042 11.71 10.08 -5.37
C ALA A 1042 12.24 11.39 -5.98
N LEU A 1043 13.33 11.30 -6.75
CA LEU A 1043 13.90 12.45 -7.46
C LEU A 1043 13.01 12.92 -8.63
N ASN A 1044 12.42 11.99 -9.39
CA ASN A 1044 11.68 12.31 -10.61
C ASN A 1044 10.20 12.63 -10.34
N LYS A 1045 9.46 11.78 -9.63
CA LYS A 1045 8.00 11.88 -9.49
C LYS A 1045 7.55 12.72 -8.28
N LYS A 1046 8.43 12.89 -7.28
CA LYS A 1046 8.14 13.53 -5.97
C LYS A 1046 6.90 13.00 -5.23
N THR A 1047 6.29 11.92 -5.73
CA THR A 1047 5.10 11.26 -5.21
C THR A 1047 5.29 9.77 -5.42
N LEU A 1048 5.32 9.03 -4.33
CA LEU A 1048 5.46 7.59 -4.30
C LEU A 1048 4.31 7.03 -3.44
N THR A 1049 3.61 6.03 -3.96
CA THR A 1049 2.40 5.42 -3.38
C THR A 1049 2.70 4.42 -2.24
N LYS A 1050 1.63 4.02 -1.51
CA LYS A 1050 1.61 3.25 -0.22
C LYS A 1050 2.56 2.05 -0.22
N TYR A 1051 2.76 1.41 -1.38
CA TYR A 1051 3.78 0.37 -1.59
C TYR A 1051 4.41 0.48 -2.99
N LYS A 1052 5.71 0.15 -3.09
CA LYS A 1052 6.21 -0.77 -4.13
C LYS A 1052 6.35 -2.10 -3.42
N SER A 1053 5.70 -3.17 -3.90
CA SER A 1053 5.94 -4.50 -3.36
C SER A 1053 7.45 -4.74 -3.37
N ASN A 1054 7.98 -5.29 -2.28
CA ASN A 1054 9.33 -5.82 -2.28
C ASN A 1054 9.36 -6.90 -3.36
N GLU A 1055 9.78 -6.57 -4.60
CA GLU A 1055 10.31 -7.57 -5.52
C GLU A 1055 11.59 -8.09 -4.87
N ILE A 1056 11.41 -9.09 -4.00
CA ILE A 1056 12.48 -9.85 -3.38
C ILE A 1056 13.16 -10.62 -4.50
N ASN A 1057 14.13 -10.00 -5.18
CA ASN A 1057 15.25 -10.76 -5.71
C ASN A 1057 16.08 -11.18 -4.49
N SER A 1058 15.73 -12.32 -3.89
CA SER A 1058 16.52 -12.98 -2.84
C SER A 1058 17.73 -13.66 -3.48
N THR A 1059 18.92 -13.30 -2.99
CA THR A 1059 20.15 -14.10 -3.10
C THR A 1059 20.52 -14.62 -1.74
#